data_AF-A0A5C4T560-F1
#
_entry.id   AF-A0A5C4T560-F1
#
_cell.length_a   1.000
_cell.length_b   1.000
_cell.length_c   1.000
_cell.angle_alpha   90.00
_cell.angle_beta   90.00
_cell.angle_gamma   90.00
#
_symmetry.space_group_name_H-M   'P 1'
#
loop_
_entity.id
_entity.type
_entity.pdbx_description
1 polymer ?
#
loop_
_entity_poly.entity_id
_entity_poly.type
_entity_poly.pdbx_seq_one_letter_code
_entity_poly.pdbx_strand_id
1 'polypeptide(L)'
;MNEELTLQADQSYRLAERKAAQYFASLYEQVQDKSYVPALTKDFQLWKKSRSGRKSLLSFFSQAIRKPDSRDYHNYIRWLNQTGRLDSFLDRSVSYIYMRDLGKSLKAPATQSRIRQVVADVKMYLNRSESANGGAEPELISLEGLYRWARKEGIETAIIWVIDKLKAVSAHIPEEMNAEHSLRKLIKIIVGVVLHVIEELADHTPSAERARRLDEAIRLGYSYGLTYPFIDDLLDSPVLTVREKELYSRMIRTSLLTGTVPEPGKLAGSNKKLIRYVYAELRDAYAYIKKHQRPETQRLFFEQSYIFFHAQDTDRTKELSNADYTNEELYVPIILKSAFSRLIVRSVIRVPADEGFDERTFYYGIYNQLADDFADMFEDKKAGAVTPFTYYWTYGGRRSDLINPFELYWAVISHLLHHVYDNDAKARDVILARAVNGLKRYRRRAGEDAYNEIVTTFASGIPEFNLLVQKLVRSTDDVNFFDKLLRDRMVTVLKNDRIEEQQFLDKIATVRRQIDSLLLIKKQDGIPPVKEAIIDAANYSLEGGGKRLRPILAWVMGVDEYGLQAAAIAPLLRSLEYMHTASLIFDDLPSQDNASVRRGRPTLHEAHDSATAELTGLFLIQKATEEQASLQGFDAKTVLSLIQYSSRRAGDMCAGQAMDLRSKGKVQTLEQLNRICFYKTGIAFEASLVMPAILAKADEAEIAGLSGYAYHAGIAFQIKDDLLDAEGDVHVLGKPAGKDIENDTSTFVTVLGRDGAKKEMWEHYCLAMEEWKKLPRAPVFLKHLLTYIISRDR
;
A
#
# COMPACT_ATOMS: atom_id res chain seq x y z
N MET A 1 30.92 8.02 -28.16
CA MET A 1 30.33 7.22 -27.07
C MET A 1 28.81 7.14 -27.15
N ASN A 2 28.07 8.27 -27.27
CA ASN A 2 26.59 8.23 -27.40
C ASN A 2 26.06 7.58 -28.70
N GLU A 3 26.72 7.78 -29.85
CA GLU A 3 26.26 7.20 -31.12
C GLU A 3 26.38 5.67 -31.17
N GLU A 4 27.48 5.12 -30.63
CA GLU A 4 27.72 3.67 -30.61
C GLU A 4 26.72 2.94 -29.70
N LEU A 5 26.41 3.49 -28.52
CA LEU A 5 25.40 2.94 -27.61
C LEU A 5 23.99 3.00 -28.21
N THR A 6 23.67 4.09 -28.92
CA THR A 6 22.39 4.23 -29.63
C THR A 6 22.28 3.21 -30.76
N LEU A 7 23.34 3.07 -31.55
CA LEU A 7 23.39 2.14 -32.68
C LEU A 7 23.27 0.67 -32.23
N GLN A 8 23.89 0.31 -31.10
CA GLN A 8 23.74 -1.01 -30.48
C GLN A 8 22.33 -1.25 -29.94
N ALA A 9 21.74 -0.27 -29.23
CA ALA A 9 20.38 -0.40 -28.71
C ALA A 9 19.34 -0.54 -29.85
N ASP A 10 19.52 0.20 -30.94
CA ASP A 10 18.67 0.10 -32.14
C ASP A 10 18.88 -1.22 -32.90
N GLN A 11 20.08 -1.82 -32.83
CA GLN A 11 20.30 -3.19 -33.33
C GLN A 11 19.56 -4.21 -32.49
N SER A 12 19.64 -4.12 -31.16
CA SER A 12 18.91 -5.00 -30.23
C SER A 12 17.39 -4.85 -30.39
N TYR A 13 16.89 -3.63 -30.56
CA TYR A 13 15.48 -3.38 -30.88
C TYR A 13 15.06 -4.07 -32.18
N ARG A 14 15.81 -3.86 -33.28
CA ARG A 14 15.52 -4.50 -34.57
C ARG A 14 15.55 -6.02 -34.51
N LEU A 15 16.43 -6.62 -33.70
CA LEU A 15 16.46 -8.07 -33.50
C LEU A 15 15.19 -8.54 -32.77
N ALA A 16 14.80 -7.85 -31.70
CA ALA A 16 13.58 -8.15 -30.96
C ALA A 16 12.32 -7.96 -31.84
N GLU A 17 12.28 -6.89 -32.62
CA GLU A 17 11.23 -6.59 -33.59
C GLU A 17 11.09 -7.69 -34.64
N ARG A 18 12.20 -8.17 -35.22
CA ARG A 18 12.18 -9.33 -36.14
C ARG A 18 11.61 -10.57 -35.47
N LYS A 19 12.01 -10.87 -34.24
CA LYS A 19 11.47 -12.01 -33.48
C LYS A 19 9.97 -11.86 -33.23
N ALA A 20 9.51 -10.66 -32.85
CA ALA A 20 8.10 -10.36 -32.65
C ALA A 20 7.30 -10.43 -33.95
N ALA A 21 7.85 -9.95 -35.07
CA ALA A 21 7.26 -10.05 -36.40
C ALA A 21 7.16 -11.50 -36.89
N GLN A 22 8.19 -12.33 -36.65
CA GLN A 22 8.14 -13.76 -36.95
C GLN A 22 7.07 -14.49 -36.13
N TYR A 23 6.99 -14.19 -34.82
CA TYR A 23 5.94 -14.74 -33.98
C TYR A 23 4.56 -14.31 -34.47
N PHE A 24 4.39 -13.02 -34.77
CA PHE A 24 3.17 -12.48 -35.30
C PHE A 24 2.75 -13.13 -36.63
N ALA A 25 3.69 -13.31 -37.55
CA ALA A 25 3.44 -14.00 -38.82
C ALA A 25 2.95 -15.45 -38.61
N SER A 26 3.54 -16.18 -37.66
CA SER A 26 3.06 -17.53 -37.31
C SER A 26 1.65 -17.53 -36.71
N LEU A 27 1.31 -16.52 -35.90
CA LEU A 27 -0.07 -16.36 -35.39
C LEU A 27 -1.03 -15.96 -36.50
N TYR A 28 -0.58 -15.10 -37.43
CA TYR A 28 -1.36 -14.66 -38.58
C TYR A 28 -1.72 -15.83 -39.49
N GLU A 29 -0.76 -16.69 -39.83
CA GLU A 29 -1.00 -17.92 -40.60
C GLU A 29 -2.06 -18.80 -39.92
N GLN A 30 -1.95 -19.01 -38.60
CA GLN A 30 -2.95 -19.77 -37.84
C GLN A 30 -4.36 -19.16 -37.89
N VAL A 31 -4.45 -17.83 -37.92
CA VAL A 31 -5.74 -17.12 -38.04
C VAL A 31 -6.32 -17.27 -39.45
N GLN A 32 -5.48 -17.16 -40.49
CA GLN A 32 -5.89 -17.31 -41.89
C GLN A 32 -6.38 -18.73 -42.21
N ASP A 33 -5.64 -19.75 -41.76
CA ASP A 33 -5.99 -21.15 -41.99
C ASP A 33 -6.97 -21.74 -40.95
N LYS A 34 -7.28 -20.96 -39.90
CA LYS A 34 -8.14 -21.34 -38.76
C LYS A 34 -7.66 -22.59 -38.01
N SER A 35 -6.40 -22.97 -38.11
CA SER A 35 -5.84 -24.19 -37.51
C SER A 35 -5.96 -24.24 -35.99
N TYR A 36 -6.03 -23.08 -35.32
CA TYR A 36 -6.28 -22.99 -33.87
C TYR A 36 -7.67 -23.51 -33.45
N VAL A 37 -8.67 -23.47 -34.34
CA VAL A 37 -10.07 -23.86 -34.04
C VAL A 37 -10.21 -25.36 -33.73
N PRO A 38 -9.81 -26.29 -34.62
CA PRO A 38 -9.90 -27.73 -34.32
C PRO A 38 -9.01 -28.12 -33.14
N ALA A 39 -7.83 -27.50 -33.02
CA ALA A 39 -6.89 -27.72 -31.93
C ALA A 39 -7.51 -27.35 -30.56
N LEU A 40 -8.01 -26.12 -30.41
CA LEU A 40 -8.66 -25.68 -29.17
C LEU A 40 -9.99 -26.38 -28.89
N THR A 41 -10.73 -26.76 -29.93
CA THR A 41 -11.96 -27.57 -29.74
C THR A 41 -11.63 -28.89 -29.03
N LYS A 42 -10.56 -29.57 -29.45
CA LYS A 42 -10.07 -30.78 -28.79
C LYS A 42 -9.61 -30.50 -27.35
N ASP A 43 -8.91 -29.39 -27.13
CA ASP A 43 -8.46 -29.02 -25.78
C ASP A 43 -9.60 -28.69 -24.84
N PHE A 44 -10.64 -27.99 -25.29
CA PHE A 44 -11.83 -27.73 -24.49
C PHE A 44 -12.58 -29.02 -24.15
N GLN A 45 -12.63 -30.00 -25.06
CA GLN A 45 -13.20 -31.32 -24.77
C GLN A 45 -12.39 -32.06 -23.69
N LEU A 46 -11.05 -32.05 -23.78
CA LEU A 46 -10.17 -32.66 -22.79
C LEU A 46 -10.27 -31.95 -21.44
N TRP A 47 -10.32 -30.62 -21.45
CA TRP A 47 -10.49 -29.78 -20.27
C TRP A 47 -11.84 -30.00 -19.57
N LYS A 48 -12.91 -30.22 -20.34
CA LYS A 48 -14.23 -30.57 -19.78
C LYS A 48 -14.22 -31.96 -19.15
N LYS A 49 -13.59 -32.96 -19.80
CA LYS A 49 -13.49 -34.34 -19.27
C LYS A 49 -12.74 -34.40 -17.94
N SER A 50 -11.60 -33.71 -17.82
CA SER A 50 -10.78 -33.70 -16.60
C SER A 50 -11.51 -33.08 -15.38
N ARG A 51 -12.51 -32.24 -15.63
CA ARG A 51 -13.33 -31.60 -14.59
C ARG A 51 -14.55 -32.42 -14.19
N SER A 52 -15.16 -33.13 -15.13
CA SER A 52 -16.27 -34.04 -14.83
C SER A 52 -15.85 -35.22 -13.94
N GLY A 53 -14.60 -35.69 -14.06
CA GLY A 53 -14.04 -36.77 -13.25
C GLY A 53 -13.63 -36.40 -11.81
N ARG A 54 -13.70 -35.12 -11.42
CA ARG A 54 -13.36 -34.62 -10.06
C ARG A 54 -14.58 -34.38 -9.16
N LYS A 55 -15.76 -34.90 -9.52
CA LYS A 55 -16.91 -34.91 -8.60
C LYS A 55 -16.68 -35.98 -7.52
N SER A 56 -16.13 -35.56 -6.38
CA SER A 56 -16.07 -36.39 -5.17
C SER A 56 -17.48 -36.83 -4.77
N LEU A 57 -17.66 -38.08 -4.32
CA LEU A 57 -18.92 -38.62 -3.78
C LEU A 57 -19.49 -37.76 -2.63
N LEU A 58 -18.66 -36.92 -2.00
CA LEU A 58 -19.07 -35.91 -1.01
C LEU A 58 -19.92 -34.76 -1.60
N SER A 59 -19.94 -34.56 -2.91
CA SER A 59 -20.74 -33.48 -3.54
C SER A 59 -22.24 -33.75 -3.55
N PHE A 60 -22.68 -34.98 -3.24
CA PHE A 60 -24.09 -35.32 -3.09
C PHE A 60 -24.68 -34.76 -1.78
N PHE A 61 -23.86 -34.58 -0.74
CA PHE A 61 -24.27 -33.99 0.54
C PHE A 61 -24.07 -32.47 0.59
N SER A 62 -23.33 -31.87 -0.35
CA SER A 62 -23.04 -30.42 -0.38
C SER A 62 -24.07 -29.58 -1.16
N GLN A 63 -25.11 -30.20 -1.75
CA GLN A 63 -26.15 -29.46 -2.50
C GLN A 63 -27.01 -28.54 -1.63
N ALA A 64 -26.91 -28.62 -0.30
CA ALA A 64 -27.61 -27.75 0.64
C ALA A 64 -26.89 -26.41 0.94
N ILE A 65 -25.62 -26.23 0.54
CA ILE A 65 -24.84 -25.03 0.91
C ILE A 65 -24.80 -24.04 -0.27
N ARG A 66 -25.58 -22.95 -0.17
CA ARG A 66 -25.61 -21.87 -1.15
C ARG A 66 -24.20 -21.28 -1.32
N LYS A 67 -23.74 -21.20 -2.57
CA LYS A 67 -22.43 -20.62 -2.91
C LYS A 67 -22.41 -19.11 -2.53
N PRO A 68 -21.49 -18.67 -1.66
CA PRO A 68 -21.34 -17.26 -1.31
C PRO A 68 -20.69 -16.45 -2.44
N ASP A 69 -20.88 -15.12 -2.41
CA ASP A 69 -20.16 -14.20 -3.30
C ASP A 69 -18.66 -14.29 -3.02
N SER A 70 -17.84 -14.39 -4.05
CA SER A 70 -16.38 -14.35 -3.94
C SER A 70 -15.82 -13.04 -3.38
N ARG A 71 -16.62 -11.96 -3.37
CA ARG A 71 -16.27 -10.71 -2.67
C ARG A 71 -16.24 -10.90 -1.14
N ASP A 72 -17.06 -11.82 -0.63
CA ASP A 72 -17.00 -12.26 0.76
C ASP A 72 -15.94 -13.36 0.90
N TYR A 73 -14.69 -12.91 0.98
CA TYR A 73 -13.50 -13.75 1.00
C TYR A 73 -13.61 -14.89 2.03
N HIS A 74 -14.01 -14.59 3.26
CA HIS A 74 -14.02 -15.55 4.36
C HIS A 74 -15.07 -16.63 4.13
N ASN A 75 -16.30 -16.22 3.79
CA ASN A 75 -17.35 -17.19 3.50
C ASN A 75 -17.03 -18.01 2.25
N TYR A 76 -16.36 -17.42 1.25
CA TYR A 76 -15.94 -18.12 0.04
C TYR A 76 -14.84 -19.16 0.28
N ILE A 77 -13.78 -18.83 1.03
CA ILE A 77 -12.73 -19.78 1.41
C ILE A 77 -13.30 -20.89 2.29
N ARG A 78 -14.15 -20.56 3.27
CA ARG A 78 -14.82 -21.55 4.13
C ARG A 78 -15.68 -22.51 3.30
N TRP A 79 -16.47 -21.97 2.36
CA TRP A 79 -17.26 -22.78 1.45
C TRP A 79 -16.39 -23.70 0.58
N LEU A 80 -15.26 -23.19 0.05
CA LEU A 80 -14.31 -24.01 -0.70
C LEU A 80 -13.72 -25.15 0.16
N ASN A 81 -13.44 -24.86 1.43
CA ASN A 81 -12.92 -25.85 2.38
C ASN A 81 -13.97 -26.93 2.68
N GLN A 82 -15.19 -26.52 3.05
CA GLN A 82 -16.32 -27.40 3.37
C GLN A 82 -16.76 -28.27 2.18
N THR A 83 -16.64 -27.75 0.95
CA THR A 83 -16.99 -28.49 -0.27
C THR A 83 -15.83 -29.35 -0.81
N GLY A 84 -14.67 -29.38 -0.15
CA GLY A 84 -13.49 -30.13 -0.60
C GLY A 84 -12.86 -29.56 -1.88
N ARG A 85 -13.18 -28.32 -2.24
CA ARG A 85 -12.71 -27.65 -3.47
C ARG A 85 -11.44 -26.83 -3.26
N LEU A 86 -11.08 -26.52 -2.01
CA LEU A 86 -9.98 -25.62 -1.65
C LEU A 86 -8.62 -26.06 -2.23
N ASP A 87 -8.26 -27.34 -2.14
CA ASP A 87 -6.97 -27.84 -2.67
C ASP A 87 -6.85 -27.61 -4.18
N SER A 88 -7.90 -27.96 -4.93
CA SER A 88 -7.92 -27.76 -6.39
C SER A 88 -7.92 -26.28 -6.79
N PHE A 89 -8.49 -25.42 -5.94
CA PHE A 89 -8.51 -23.98 -6.13
C PHE A 89 -7.12 -23.37 -5.88
N LEU A 90 -6.48 -23.74 -4.78
CA LEU A 90 -5.13 -23.28 -4.44
C LEU A 90 -4.10 -23.81 -5.44
N ASP A 91 -4.13 -25.10 -5.79
CA ASP A 91 -3.21 -25.69 -6.77
C ASP A 91 -3.27 -24.96 -8.12
N ARG A 92 -4.47 -24.69 -8.63
CA ARG A 92 -4.64 -23.93 -9.87
C ARG A 92 -4.08 -22.51 -9.75
N SER A 93 -4.28 -21.88 -8.61
CA SER A 93 -3.87 -20.49 -8.37
C SER A 93 -2.37 -20.35 -8.25
N VAL A 94 -1.73 -21.21 -7.47
CA VAL A 94 -0.27 -21.26 -7.33
C VAL A 94 0.37 -21.66 -8.66
N SER A 95 -0.18 -22.65 -9.37
CA SER A 95 0.32 -23.02 -10.70
C SER A 95 0.28 -21.87 -11.70
N TYR A 96 -0.78 -21.05 -11.64
CA TYR A 96 -0.87 -19.86 -12.47
C TYR A 96 0.21 -18.83 -12.16
N ILE A 97 0.49 -18.57 -10.88
CA ILE A 97 1.58 -17.67 -10.46
C ILE A 97 2.93 -18.21 -10.96
N TYR A 98 3.19 -19.50 -10.79
CA TYR A 98 4.46 -20.12 -11.24
C TYR A 98 4.63 -20.06 -12.75
N MET A 99 3.54 -20.28 -13.51
CA MET A 99 3.57 -20.24 -14.97
C MET A 99 3.67 -18.80 -15.50
N ARG A 100 2.85 -17.89 -14.98
CA ARG A 100 2.75 -16.50 -15.46
C ARG A 100 3.88 -15.63 -14.96
N ASP A 101 4.06 -15.58 -13.64
CA ASP A 101 4.96 -14.62 -12.99
C ASP A 101 6.37 -15.18 -12.93
N LEU A 102 6.53 -16.47 -12.60
CA LEU A 102 7.85 -17.10 -12.49
C LEU A 102 8.34 -17.76 -13.79
N GLY A 103 7.52 -17.80 -14.83
CA GLY A 103 7.85 -18.40 -16.13
C GLY A 103 8.27 -19.88 -16.07
N LYS A 104 7.85 -20.62 -15.03
CA LYS A 104 8.25 -22.00 -14.78
C LYS A 104 7.46 -22.99 -15.63
N SER A 105 8.12 -24.05 -16.09
CA SER A 105 7.44 -25.21 -16.63
C SER A 105 6.69 -25.97 -15.54
N LEU A 106 5.38 -26.16 -15.72
CA LEU A 106 4.53 -26.93 -14.80
C LEU A 106 4.74 -28.44 -14.89
N LYS A 107 5.46 -28.91 -15.92
CA LYS A 107 5.87 -30.32 -16.07
C LYS A 107 7.07 -30.68 -15.20
N ALA A 108 7.93 -29.69 -14.87
CA ALA A 108 9.16 -29.95 -14.14
C ALA A 108 8.86 -30.50 -12.72
N PRO A 109 9.46 -31.64 -12.30
CA PRO A 109 9.19 -32.25 -11.00
C PRO A 109 9.46 -31.30 -9.82
N ALA A 110 10.52 -30.49 -9.91
CA ALA A 110 10.85 -29.48 -8.90
C ALA A 110 9.72 -28.45 -8.74
N THR A 111 9.22 -27.88 -9.86
CA THR A 111 8.08 -26.96 -9.88
C THR A 111 6.84 -27.59 -9.26
N GLN A 112 6.52 -28.84 -9.59
CA GLN A 112 5.34 -29.52 -9.04
C GLN A 112 5.45 -29.76 -7.53
N SER A 113 6.64 -30.16 -7.05
CA SER A 113 6.90 -30.33 -5.63
C SER A 113 6.71 -29.03 -4.86
N ARG A 114 7.25 -27.93 -5.41
CA ARG A 114 7.14 -26.62 -4.79
C ARG A 114 5.72 -26.09 -4.78
N ILE A 115 4.97 -26.23 -5.87
CA ILE A 115 3.54 -25.86 -5.91
C ILE A 115 2.77 -26.59 -4.80
N ARG A 116 3.01 -27.89 -4.61
CA ARG A 116 2.36 -28.66 -3.52
C ARG A 116 2.69 -28.11 -2.14
N GLN A 117 3.96 -27.75 -1.90
CA GLN A 117 4.39 -27.16 -0.64
C GLN A 117 3.69 -25.82 -0.38
N VAL A 118 3.73 -24.90 -1.35
CA VAL A 118 3.09 -23.58 -1.22
C VAL A 118 1.57 -23.71 -1.02
N VAL A 119 0.92 -24.65 -1.71
CA VAL A 119 -0.51 -24.94 -1.50
C VAL A 119 -0.78 -25.40 -0.07
N ALA A 120 0.06 -26.29 0.48
CA ALA A 120 -0.07 -26.76 1.85
C ALA A 120 0.12 -25.62 2.87
N ASP A 121 1.15 -24.78 2.67
CA ASP A 121 1.44 -23.64 3.55
C ASP A 121 0.30 -22.62 3.55
N VAL A 122 -0.19 -22.24 2.36
CA VAL A 122 -1.34 -21.33 2.21
C VAL A 122 -2.59 -21.93 2.85
N LYS A 123 -2.84 -23.23 2.67
CA LYS A 123 -3.98 -23.90 3.29
C LYS A 123 -3.90 -23.89 4.82
N MET A 124 -2.74 -24.19 5.39
CA MET A 124 -2.53 -24.13 6.84
C MET A 124 -2.76 -22.71 7.37
N TYR A 125 -2.29 -21.70 6.65
CA TYR A 125 -2.49 -20.30 7.00
C TYR A 125 -3.97 -19.89 6.99
N LEU A 126 -4.71 -20.23 5.93
CA LEU A 126 -6.14 -19.95 5.83
C LEU A 126 -6.94 -20.62 6.95
N ASN A 127 -6.58 -21.84 7.33
CA ASN A 127 -7.25 -22.56 8.42
C ASN A 127 -6.96 -21.96 9.81
N ARG A 128 -5.74 -21.42 10.05
CA ARG A 128 -5.42 -20.75 11.33
C ARG A 128 -6.23 -19.47 11.53
N SER A 129 -6.47 -18.71 10.46
CA SER A 129 -7.32 -17.51 10.51
C SER A 129 -8.79 -17.80 10.85
N GLU A 130 -9.27 -19.04 10.71
CA GLU A 130 -10.64 -19.42 11.09
C GLU A 130 -10.79 -19.66 12.61
N SER A 131 -9.70 -19.96 13.33
CA SER A 131 -9.74 -20.27 14.78
C SER A 131 -9.64 -19.04 15.70
N ALA A 132 -9.26 -17.88 15.18
CA ALA A 132 -9.31 -16.61 15.92
C ALA A 132 -10.74 -16.04 15.81
N ASN A 133 -11.49 -16.03 16.92
CA ASN A 133 -12.84 -15.48 16.98
C ASN A 133 -12.89 -14.04 16.45
N GLY A 134 -13.63 -13.82 15.36
CA GLY A 134 -14.08 -12.50 14.91
C GLY A 134 -13.21 -11.85 13.83
N GLY A 135 -13.62 -11.99 12.56
CA GLY A 135 -13.37 -11.02 11.48
C GLY A 135 -11.92 -10.59 11.14
N ALA A 136 -10.91 -11.14 11.82
CA ALA A 136 -9.55 -10.61 11.79
C ALA A 136 -8.94 -10.73 10.39
N GLU A 137 -8.29 -9.64 9.96
CA GLU A 137 -7.50 -9.64 8.74
C GLU A 137 -6.38 -10.71 8.85
N PRO A 138 -6.11 -11.48 7.79
CA PRO A 138 -4.95 -12.33 7.72
C PRO A 138 -3.73 -11.47 8.02
N GLU A 139 -2.96 -11.84 9.04
CA GLU A 139 -1.81 -11.08 9.56
C GLU A 139 -0.94 -10.50 8.45
N LEU A 140 -0.62 -11.24 7.38
CA LEU A 140 0.27 -10.80 6.30
C LEU A 140 -0.27 -9.65 5.42
N ILE A 141 -1.58 -9.37 5.48
CA ILE A 141 -2.22 -8.28 4.72
C ILE A 141 -2.22 -6.97 5.53
N SER A 142 -1.99 -7.04 6.85
CA SER A 142 -1.87 -5.88 7.73
C SER A 142 -0.43 -5.38 7.80
N LEU A 143 -0.25 -4.09 8.15
CA LEU A 143 1.08 -3.52 8.40
C LEU A 143 1.82 -4.26 9.53
N GLU A 144 1.09 -4.71 10.55
CA GLU A 144 1.66 -5.48 11.67
C GLU A 144 2.24 -6.80 11.19
N GLY A 145 1.48 -7.62 10.47
CA GLY A 145 1.99 -8.92 10.04
C GLY A 145 3.04 -8.81 8.94
N LEU A 146 3.03 -7.75 8.13
CA LEU A 146 4.15 -7.43 7.24
C LEU A 146 5.43 -7.15 8.05
N TYR A 147 5.34 -6.35 9.13
CA TYR A 147 6.48 -6.07 10.01
C TYR A 147 6.94 -7.32 10.79
N ARG A 148 6.01 -8.12 11.32
CA ARG A 148 6.32 -9.39 12.02
C ARG A 148 6.99 -10.38 11.07
N TRP A 149 6.54 -10.48 9.82
CA TRP A 149 7.21 -11.25 8.79
C TRP A 149 8.62 -10.70 8.50
N ALA A 150 8.76 -9.38 8.37
CA ALA A 150 10.05 -8.74 8.16
C ALA A 150 11.04 -9.05 9.28
N ARG A 151 10.58 -9.03 10.54
CA ARG A 151 11.38 -9.38 11.71
C ARG A 151 11.79 -10.84 11.71
N LYS A 152 10.87 -11.75 11.37
CA LYS A 152 11.20 -13.18 11.22
C LYS A 152 12.28 -13.42 10.16
N GLU A 153 12.24 -12.64 9.08
CA GLU A 153 13.18 -12.75 7.95
C GLU A 153 14.44 -11.85 8.09
N GLY A 154 14.53 -11.02 9.14
CA GLY A 154 15.66 -10.12 9.38
C GLY A 154 15.77 -8.92 8.42
N ILE A 155 14.64 -8.44 7.89
CA ILE A 155 14.54 -7.41 6.82
C ILE A 155 13.66 -6.23 7.22
N GLU A 156 13.57 -5.90 8.51
CA GLU A 156 12.70 -4.83 8.99
C GLU A 156 13.05 -3.49 8.36
N THR A 157 14.35 -3.19 8.20
CA THR A 157 14.84 -1.95 7.57
C THR A 157 14.35 -1.81 6.13
N ALA A 158 14.34 -2.90 5.35
CA ALA A 158 13.88 -2.89 3.97
C ALA A 158 12.37 -2.64 3.88
N ILE A 159 11.60 -3.26 4.78
CA ILE A 159 10.14 -3.10 4.83
C ILE A 159 9.74 -1.71 5.30
N ILE A 160 10.38 -1.18 6.34
CA ILE A 160 10.15 0.20 6.79
C ILE A 160 10.50 1.17 5.64
N TRP A 161 11.65 0.98 5.00
CA TRP A 161 12.09 1.80 3.87
C TRP A 161 11.08 1.78 2.71
N VAL A 162 10.55 0.61 2.32
CA VAL A 162 9.61 0.54 1.20
C VAL A 162 8.25 1.14 1.56
N ILE A 163 7.80 1.02 2.80
CA ILE A 163 6.58 1.68 3.28
C ILE A 163 6.73 3.21 3.20
N ASP A 164 7.86 3.75 3.68
CA ASP A 164 8.15 5.19 3.63
C ASP A 164 8.19 5.68 2.16
N LYS A 165 8.85 4.91 1.27
CA LYS A 165 8.94 5.21 -0.15
C LYS A 165 7.59 5.13 -0.89
N LEU A 166 6.73 4.17 -0.57
CA LEU A 166 5.39 4.07 -1.14
C LEU A 166 4.51 5.26 -0.73
N LYS A 167 4.61 5.71 0.53
CA LYS A 167 3.92 6.91 1.01
C LYS A 167 4.39 8.17 0.28
N ALA A 168 5.71 8.34 0.14
CA ALA A 168 6.28 9.46 -0.60
C ALA A 168 5.79 9.49 -2.06
N VAL A 169 5.78 8.34 -2.74
CA VAL A 169 5.22 8.21 -4.09
C VAL A 169 3.75 8.62 -4.10
N SER A 170 2.94 8.08 -3.19
CA SER A 170 1.50 8.40 -3.10
C SER A 170 1.25 9.90 -2.95
N ALA A 171 2.03 10.59 -2.11
CA ALA A 171 1.86 12.01 -1.83
C ALA A 171 2.28 12.92 -3.00
N HIS A 172 3.10 12.43 -3.93
CA HIS A 172 3.59 13.19 -5.07
C HIS A 172 2.91 12.81 -6.40
N ILE A 173 1.99 11.84 -6.40
CA ILE A 173 1.17 11.56 -7.58
C ILE A 173 0.11 12.68 -7.73
N PRO A 174 0.03 13.37 -8.88
CA PRO A 174 -0.95 14.43 -9.14
C PRO A 174 -2.40 13.94 -9.04
N GLU A 175 -3.34 14.85 -8.75
CA GLU A 175 -4.77 14.53 -8.61
C GLU A 175 -5.39 14.02 -9.93
N GLU A 176 -4.83 14.44 -11.08
CA GLU A 176 -5.24 14.00 -12.41
C GLU A 176 -4.86 12.53 -12.69
N MET A 177 -4.03 11.93 -11.84
CA MET A 177 -3.60 10.54 -11.94
C MET A 177 -4.25 9.68 -10.86
N ASN A 178 -4.48 8.40 -11.18
CA ASN A 178 -4.98 7.45 -10.18
C ASN A 178 -3.83 6.90 -9.32
N ALA A 179 -3.58 7.54 -8.17
CA ALA A 179 -2.55 7.12 -7.23
C ALA A 179 -2.71 5.67 -6.75
N GLU A 180 -3.95 5.22 -6.51
CA GLU A 180 -4.22 3.85 -6.07
C GLU A 180 -3.83 2.82 -7.13
N HIS A 181 -4.19 3.07 -8.38
CA HIS A 181 -3.82 2.22 -9.51
C HIS A 181 -2.30 2.13 -9.69
N SER A 182 -1.62 3.28 -9.60
CA SER A 182 -0.17 3.40 -9.75
C SER A 182 0.58 2.64 -8.64
N LEU A 183 0.16 2.82 -7.37
CA LEU A 183 0.72 2.09 -6.23
C LEU A 183 0.45 0.59 -6.30
N ARG A 184 -0.73 0.18 -6.77
CA ARG A 184 -1.07 -1.24 -6.95
C ARG A 184 -0.15 -1.92 -7.96
N LYS A 185 0.15 -1.25 -9.09
CA LYS A 185 1.13 -1.73 -10.08
C LYS A 185 2.51 -1.87 -9.41
N LEU A 186 2.96 -0.85 -8.69
CA LEU A 186 4.26 -0.83 -7.99
C LEU A 186 4.39 -1.96 -6.95
N ILE A 187 3.40 -2.12 -6.06
CA ILE A 187 3.39 -3.19 -5.04
C ILE A 187 3.39 -4.57 -5.71
N LYS A 188 2.61 -4.77 -6.78
CA LYS A 188 2.59 -6.03 -7.51
C LYS A 188 3.97 -6.41 -8.05
N ILE A 189 4.75 -5.43 -8.53
CA ILE A 189 6.10 -5.65 -9.04
C ILE A 189 7.05 -5.99 -7.90
N ILE A 190 7.00 -5.25 -6.79
CA ILE A 190 7.79 -5.55 -5.59
C ILE A 190 7.55 -7.00 -5.15
N VAL A 191 6.27 -7.38 -5.00
CA VAL A 191 5.90 -8.76 -4.63
C VAL A 191 6.37 -9.77 -5.66
N GLY A 192 6.26 -9.48 -6.96
CA GLY A 192 6.77 -10.35 -8.02
C GLY A 192 8.26 -10.63 -7.91
N VAL A 193 9.08 -9.59 -7.70
CA VAL A 193 10.53 -9.72 -7.51
C VAL A 193 10.86 -10.49 -6.22
N VAL A 194 10.16 -10.21 -5.13
CA VAL A 194 10.33 -10.94 -3.86
C VAL A 194 9.96 -12.41 -4.01
N LEU A 195 8.87 -12.74 -4.71
CA LEU A 195 8.47 -14.13 -4.98
C LEU A 195 9.52 -14.89 -5.77
N HIS A 196 10.14 -14.26 -6.77
CA HIS A 196 11.27 -14.86 -7.48
C HIS A 196 12.41 -15.23 -6.55
N VAL A 197 12.79 -14.32 -5.64
CA VAL A 197 13.88 -14.58 -4.70
C VAL A 197 13.50 -15.63 -3.65
N ILE A 198 12.27 -15.60 -3.12
CA ILE A 198 11.77 -16.65 -2.20
C ILE A 198 11.82 -18.03 -2.87
N GLU A 199 11.55 -18.11 -4.17
CA GLU A 199 11.62 -19.36 -4.91
C GLU A 199 13.04 -19.88 -5.12
N GLU A 200 14.02 -18.97 -5.20
CA GLU A 200 15.44 -19.33 -5.30
C GLU A 200 16.05 -19.75 -3.96
N LEU A 201 15.47 -19.30 -2.86
CA LEU A 201 15.96 -19.59 -1.51
C LEU A 201 15.57 -21.01 -1.13
N ALA A 202 16.56 -21.91 -1.10
CA ALA A 202 16.38 -23.25 -0.56
C ALA A 202 16.03 -23.19 0.94
N ASP A 203 15.31 -24.21 1.43
CA ASP A 203 14.84 -24.25 2.83
C ASP A 203 15.98 -24.24 3.86
N HIS A 204 17.21 -24.57 3.46
CA HIS A 204 18.42 -24.57 4.28
C HIS A 204 19.33 -23.33 4.06
N THR A 205 18.86 -22.30 3.36
CA THR A 205 19.65 -21.08 3.15
C THR A 205 19.94 -20.40 4.50
N PRO A 206 21.19 -20.01 4.81
CA PRO A 206 21.51 -19.31 6.05
C PRO A 206 20.67 -18.04 6.22
N SER A 207 20.19 -17.78 7.45
CA SER A 207 19.29 -16.66 7.74
C SER A 207 19.85 -15.30 7.28
N ALA A 208 21.15 -15.06 7.46
CA ALA A 208 21.78 -13.81 7.01
C ALA A 208 21.76 -13.63 5.48
N GLU A 209 22.01 -14.71 4.73
CA GLU A 209 21.97 -14.66 3.25
C GLU A 209 20.53 -14.52 2.75
N ARG A 210 19.58 -15.19 3.42
CA ARG A 210 18.16 -15.05 3.16
C ARG A 210 17.68 -13.61 3.36
N ALA A 211 18.04 -12.99 4.49
CA ALA A 211 17.74 -11.59 4.79
C ALA A 211 18.32 -10.65 3.71
N ARG A 212 19.62 -10.80 3.40
CA ARG A 212 20.30 -9.98 2.39
C ARG A 212 19.60 -10.04 1.03
N ARG A 213 19.25 -11.24 0.56
CA ARG A 213 18.59 -11.41 -0.75
C ARG A 213 17.18 -10.85 -0.78
N LEU A 214 16.42 -10.98 0.31
CA LEU A 214 15.07 -10.42 0.40
C LEU A 214 15.08 -8.89 0.48
N ASP A 215 16.03 -8.29 1.23
CA ASP A 215 16.24 -6.84 1.24
C ASP A 215 16.53 -6.32 -0.19
N GLU A 216 17.50 -6.95 -0.87
CA GLU A 216 17.84 -6.63 -2.25
C GLU A 216 16.61 -6.72 -3.16
N ALA A 217 15.81 -7.79 -3.03
CA ALA A 217 14.61 -8.01 -3.83
C ALA A 217 13.56 -6.91 -3.66
N ILE A 218 13.31 -6.47 -2.42
CA ILE A 218 12.33 -5.42 -2.11
C ILE A 218 12.76 -4.10 -2.76
N ARG A 219 14.02 -3.71 -2.56
CA ARG A 219 14.55 -2.45 -3.08
C ARG A 219 14.68 -2.45 -4.61
N LEU A 220 15.08 -3.57 -5.20
CA LEU A 220 15.11 -3.75 -6.65
C LEU A 220 13.70 -3.71 -7.23
N GLY A 221 12.75 -4.40 -6.60
CA GLY A 221 11.35 -4.40 -7.00
C GLY A 221 10.74 -3.00 -6.96
N TYR A 222 11.05 -2.19 -5.96
CA TYR A 222 10.64 -0.79 -5.89
C TYR A 222 11.29 0.04 -7.00
N SER A 223 12.62 -0.06 -7.12
CA SER A 223 13.41 0.73 -8.08
C SER A 223 12.98 0.47 -9.53
N TYR A 224 12.75 -0.80 -9.88
CA TYR A 224 12.21 -1.18 -11.18
C TYR A 224 10.74 -0.78 -11.31
N GLY A 225 9.93 -1.02 -10.27
CA GLY A 225 8.51 -0.73 -10.31
C GLY A 225 8.17 0.75 -10.46
N LEU A 226 9.04 1.67 -10.03
CA LEU A 226 8.87 3.12 -10.16
C LEU A 226 8.69 3.60 -11.60
N THR A 227 9.14 2.82 -12.58
CA THR A 227 8.91 3.13 -14.00
C THR A 227 7.42 3.14 -14.32
N TYR A 228 6.57 2.44 -13.58
CA TYR A 228 5.13 2.48 -13.85
C TYR A 228 4.47 3.80 -13.44
N PRO A 229 4.45 4.21 -12.16
CA PRO A 229 3.83 5.48 -11.76
C PRO A 229 4.45 6.68 -12.48
N PHE A 230 5.78 6.68 -12.67
CA PHE A 230 6.47 7.88 -13.12
C PHE A 230 6.94 7.86 -14.57
N ILE A 231 6.92 6.72 -15.27
CA ILE A 231 7.21 6.69 -16.72
C ILE A 231 5.95 6.35 -17.49
N ASP A 232 5.31 5.21 -17.19
CA ASP A 232 4.10 4.73 -17.86
C ASP A 232 2.90 5.67 -17.60
N ASP A 233 2.38 5.66 -16.38
CA ASP A 233 1.13 6.35 -16.02
C ASP A 233 1.27 7.88 -16.18
N LEU A 234 2.45 8.46 -15.89
CA LEU A 234 2.68 9.90 -16.02
C LEU A 234 2.70 10.37 -17.48
N LEU A 235 3.34 9.63 -18.40
CA LEU A 235 3.36 9.98 -19.82
C LEU A 235 2.00 9.77 -20.50
N ASP A 236 1.21 8.83 -20.01
CA ASP A 236 -0.16 8.56 -20.50
C ASP A 236 -1.18 9.58 -19.94
N SER A 237 -0.86 10.23 -18.83
CA SER A 237 -1.73 11.25 -18.21
C SER A 237 -1.76 12.59 -18.97
N PRO A 238 -2.78 13.44 -18.73
CA PRO A 238 -2.82 14.81 -19.25
C PRO A 238 -1.96 15.81 -18.44
N VAL A 239 -1.23 15.37 -17.41
CA VAL A 239 -0.48 16.25 -16.48
C VAL A 239 0.62 17.03 -17.19
N LEU A 240 1.38 16.37 -18.06
CA LEU A 240 2.50 16.96 -18.78
C LEU A 240 2.06 17.55 -20.11
N THR A 241 2.55 18.74 -20.43
CA THR A 241 2.40 19.33 -21.78
C THR A 241 3.14 18.49 -22.82
N VAL A 242 2.78 18.62 -24.10
CA VAL A 242 3.45 17.89 -25.22
C VAL A 242 4.98 18.06 -25.17
N ARG A 243 5.45 19.30 -24.97
CA ARG A 243 6.88 19.61 -24.85
C ARG A 243 7.54 18.97 -23.62
N GLU A 244 6.83 18.92 -22.49
CA GLU A 244 7.32 18.23 -21.29
C GLU A 244 7.39 16.73 -21.49
N LYS A 245 6.40 16.11 -22.15
CA LYS A 245 6.41 14.69 -22.52
C LYS A 245 7.61 14.36 -23.40
N GLU A 246 7.88 15.15 -24.44
CA GLU A 246 9.06 14.96 -25.31
C GLU A 246 10.39 15.08 -24.56
N LEU A 247 10.52 16.06 -23.67
CA LEU A 247 11.71 16.21 -22.83
C LEU A 247 11.87 15.00 -21.90
N TYR A 248 10.77 14.55 -21.30
CA TYR A 248 10.74 13.46 -20.36
C TYR A 248 11.06 12.10 -21.03
N SER A 249 10.45 11.81 -22.19
CA SER A 249 10.80 10.63 -22.99
C SER A 249 12.27 10.62 -23.43
N ARG A 250 12.83 11.78 -23.81
CA ARG A 250 14.27 11.88 -24.13
C ARG A 250 15.17 11.62 -22.92
N MET A 251 14.79 12.11 -21.75
CA MET A 251 15.51 11.85 -20.49
C MET A 251 15.55 10.35 -20.17
N ILE A 252 14.41 9.67 -20.25
CA ILE A 252 14.31 8.23 -20.02
C ILE A 252 15.14 7.46 -21.05
N ARG A 253 14.99 7.78 -22.34
CA ARG A 253 15.76 7.14 -23.42
C ARG A 253 17.27 7.29 -23.19
N THR A 254 17.71 8.49 -22.85
CA THR A 254 19.13 8.75 -22.53
C THR A 254 19.57 7.96 -21.30
N SER A 255 18.70 7.84 -20.28
CA SER A 255 18.99 7.08 -19.06
C SER A 255 19.18 5.60 -19.33
N LEU A 256 18.34 5.02 -20.20
CA LEU A 256 18.42 3.63 -20.62
C LEU A 256 19.65 3.34 -21.49
N LEU A 257 20.06 4.30 -22.34
CA LEU A 257 21.24 4.16 -23.20
C LEU A 257 22.56 4.34 -22.44
N THR A 258 22.61 5.26 -21.47
CA THR A 258 23.85 5.64 -20.77
C THR A 258 23.99 5.00 -19.39
N GLY A 259 22.90 4.49 -18.83
CA GLY A 259 22.84 4.02 -17.44
C GLY A 259 22.99 5.15 -16.41
N THR A 260 22.76 6.41 -16.81
CA THR A 260 22.82 7.60 -15.96
C THR A 260 21.65 8.53 -16.25
N VAL A 261 20.97 9.04 -15.23
CA VAL A 261 19.82 9.93 -15.42
C VAL A 261 20.33 11.37 -15.63
N PRO A 262 20.16 11.96 -16.83
CA PRO A 262 20.73 13.27 -17.14
C PRO A 262 20.02 14.37 -16.35
N GLU A 263 20.78 15.36 -15.87
CA GLU A 263 20.23 16.47 -15.09
C GLU A 263 19.06 17.15 -15.83
N PRO A 264 17.94 17.42 -15.16
CA PRO A 264 16.86 18.17 -15.75
C PRO A 264 17.37 19.58 -16.00
N GLY A 265 17.42 20.00 -17.28
CA GLY A 265 17.83 21.35 -17.67
C GLY A 265 16.93 22.45 -17.08
N LYS A 266 16.89 23.65 -17.70
CA LYS A 266 16.00 24.73 -17.24
C LYS A 266 14.52 24.34 -17.40
N LEU A 267 13.95 23.73 -16.37
CA LEU A 267 12.52 23.44 -16.24
C LEU A 267 11.75 24.72 -15.94
N ALA A 268 10.87 25.12 -16.87
CA ALA A 268 9.90 26.20 -16.72
C ALA A 268 8.49 25.60 -16.73
N GLY A 269 7.59 26.09 -15.86
CA GLY A 269 6.20 25.62 -15.79
C GLY A 269 5.74 25.24 -14.37
N SER A 270 4.44 24.94 -14.24
CA SER A 270 3.77 24.54 -12.99
C SER A 270 4.25 23.17 -12.46
N ASN A 271 4.68 22.27 -13.35
CA ASN A 271 5.06 20.88 -13.01
C ASN A 271 6.50 20.71 -12.47
N LYS A 272 7.24 21.80 -12.26
CA LYS A 272 8.66 21.77 -11.87
C LYS A 272 8.95 20.97 -10.60
N LYS A 273 8.07 21.04 -9.58
CA LYS A 273 8.25 20.30 -8.32
C LYS A 273 8.10 18.79 -8.53
N LEU A 274 7.07 18.38 -9.27
CA LEU A 274 6.81 16.99 -9.64
C LEU A 274 8.00 16.42 -10.42
N ILE A 275 8.44 17.09 -11.49
CA ILE A 275 9.54 16.59 -12.33
C ILE A 275 10.84 16.45 -11.54
N ARG A 276 11.13 17.37 -10.60
CA ARG A 276 12.30 17.26 -9.72
C ARG A 276 12.23 16.07 -8.77
N TYR A 277 11.06 15.83 -8.16
CA TYR A 277 10.85 14.67 -7.30
C TYR A 277 11.03 13.37 -8.09
N VAL A 278 10.36 13.27 -9.24
CA VAL A 278 10.43 12.12 -10.13
C VAL A 278 11.86 11.86 -10.61
N TYR A 279 12.58 12.92 -10.98
CA TYR A 279 14.00 12.82 -11.34
C TYR A 279 14.85 12.24 -10.21
N ALA A 280 14.68 12.74 -8.97
CA ALA A 280 15.44 12.25 -7.82
C ALA A 280 15.15 10.76 -7.55
N GLU A 281 13.88 10.36 -7.56
CA GLU A 281 13.49 8.96 -7.35
C GLU A 281 14.01 8.04 -8.46
N LEU A 282 13.90 8.44 -9.73
CA LEU A 282 14.44 7.66 -10.83
C LEU A 282 15.98 7.59 -10.76
N ARG A 283 16.66 8.69 -10.46
CA ARG A 283 18.13 8.68 -10.31
C ARG A 283 18.57 7.69 -9.24
N ASP A 284 17.94 7.73 -8.08
CA ASP A 284 18.26 6.85 -6.96
C ASP A 284 17.93 5.38 -7.31
N ALA A 285 16.81 5.12 -7.98
CA ALA A 285 16.42 3.80 -8.46
C ALA A 285 17.42 3.23 -9.48
N TYR A 286 17.81 4.01 -10.49
CA TYR A 286 18.79 3.58 -11.50
C TYR A 286 20.17 3.34 -10.88
N ALA A 287 20.61 4.20 -9.95
CA ALA A 287 21.86 4.01 -9.22
C ALA A 287 21.83 2.72 -8.38
N TYR A 288 20.70 2.45 -7.71
CA TYR A 288 20.51 1.24 -6.93
C TYR A 288 20.54 -0.01 -7.81
N ILE A 289 19.80 -0.03 -8.92
CA ILE A 289 19.78 -1.14 -9.88
C ILE A 289 21.20 -1.40 -10.42
N LYS A 290 21.89 -0.35 -10.87
CA LYS A 290 23.26 -0.45 -11.40
C LYS A 290 24.25 -1.06 -10.41
N LYS A 291 24.13 -0.71 -9.12
CA LYS A 291 25.02 -1.20 -8.05
C LYS A 291 24.80 -2.69 -7.73
N HIS A 292 23.57 -3.20 -7.88
CA HIS A 292 23.21 -4.56 -7.46
C HIS A 292 23.05 -5.55 -8.62
N GLN A 293 23.18 -5.08 -9.86
CA GLN A 293 23.26 -5.95 -11.03
C GLN A 293 24.64 -6.58 -11.17
N ARG A 294 24.67 -7.77 -11.78
CA ARG A 294 25.92 -8.42 -12.14
C ARG A 294 26.46 -7.79 -13.43
N PRO A 295 27.79 -7.69 -13.61
CA PRO A 295 28.37 -7.15 -14.84
C PRO A 295 27.84 -7.84 -16.11
N GLU A 296 27.55 -9.14 -16.04
CA GLU A 296 27.07 -9.93 -17.18
C GLU A 296 25.59 -9.65 -17.53
N THR A 297 24.76 -9.28 -16.55
CA THR A 297 23.32 -9.03 -16.75
C THR A 297 22.97 -7.56 -16.88
N GLN A 298 23.90 -6.66 -16.54
CA GLN A 298 23.69 -5.22 -16.59
C GLN A 298 23.34 -4.75 -18.01
N ARG A 299 24.12 -5.20 -19.01
CA ARG A 299 23.85 -4.88 -20.41
C ARG A 299 22.47 -5.37 -20.83
N LEU A 300 22.13 -6.62 -20.48
CA LEU A 300 20.84 -7.23 -20.79
C LEU A 300 19.66 -6.43 -20.20
N PHE A 301 19.80 -5.94 -18.96
CA PHE A 301 18.76 -5.10 -18.34
C PHE A 301 18.48 -3.82 -19.13
N PHE A 302 19.53 -3.08 -19.48
CA PHE A 302 19.37 -1.82 -20.21
C PHE A 302 18.83 -2.05 -21.62
N GLU A 303 19.28 -3.10 -22.31
CA GLU A 303 18.77 -3.50 -23.62
C GLU A 303 17.27 -3.88 -23.54
N GLN A 304 16.89 -4.75 -22.61
CA GLN A 304 15.49 -5.16 -22.43
C GLN A 304 14.59 -3.99 -22.03
N SER A 305 15.08 -3.11 -21.15
CA SER A 305 14.35 -1.91 -20.72
C SER A 305 14.19 -0.89 -21.85
N TYR A 306 15.22 -0.72 -22.70
CA TYR A 306 15.13 0.09 -23.91
C TYR A 306 14.08 -0.46 -24.87
N ILE A 307 14.08 -1.77 -25.11
CA ILE A 307 13.09 -2.41 -26.01
C ILE A 307 11.67 -2.20 -25.51
N PHE A 308 11.43 -2.44 -24.21
CA PHE A 308 10.15 -2.19 -23.57
C PHE A 308 9.70 -0.73 -23.74
N PHE A 309 10.55 0.22 -23.35
CA PHE A 309 10.24 1.64 -23.40
C PHE A 309 10.00 2.13 -24.83
N HIS A 310 10.85 1.75 -25.78
CA HIS A 310 10.72 2.15 -27.18
C HIS A 310 9.42 1.62 -27.78
N ALA A 311 9.10 0.33 -27.58
CA ALA A 311 7.85 -0.25 -28.06
C ALA A 311 6.61 0.44 -27.46
N GLN A 312 6.68 0.84 -26.19
CA GLN A 312 5.62 1.59 -25.55
C GLN A 312 5.47 3.02 -26.09
N ASP A 313 6.58 3.73 -26.30
CA ASP A 313 6.60 5.08 -26.86
C ASP A 313 6.02 5.09 -28.29
N THR A 314 6.39 4.12 -29.13
CA THR A 314 5.81 3.92 -30.47
C THR A 314 4.31 3.67 -30.44
N ASP A 315 3.83 2.91 -29.45
CA ASP A 315 2.41 2.60 -29.31
C ASP A 315 1.60 3.81 -28.84
N ARG A 316 2.16 4.59 -27.90
CA ARG A 316 1.54 5.80 -27.33
C ARG A 316 1.25 6.89 -28.37
N THR A 317 2.09 7.01 -29.40
CA THR A 317 1.93 8.05 -30.42
C THR A 317 0.83 7.75 -31.44
N LYS A 318 0.15 6.62 -31.33
CA LYS A 318 -0.91 6.24 -32.28
C LYS A 318 -2.20 6.99 -32.00
N GLU A 319 -2.89 7.37 -33.08
CA GLU A 319 -4.18 8.04 -33.00
C GLU A 319 -5.25 7.23 -33.73
N LEU A 320 -6.43 7.07 -33.11
CA LEU A 320 -7.56 6.37 -33.73
C LEU A 320 -8.09 7.07 -34.99
N SER A 321 -7.65 8.28 -35.30
CA SER A 321 -7.95 9.04 -36.52
C SER A 321 -7.22 8.49 -37.76
N ASN A 322 -6.07 7.82 -37.56
CA ASN A 322 -5.25 7.30 -38.65
C ASN A 322 -5.83 5.97 -39.19
N ALA A 323 -6.34 5.99 -40.41
CA ALA A 323 -6.98 4.85 -41.05
C ALA A 323 -6.02 3.82 -41.67
N ASP A 324 -4.71 4.10 -41.67
CA ASP A 324 -3.74 3.40 -42.53
C ASP A 324 -2.74 2.53 -41.75
N TYR A 325 -2.93 2.29 -40.45
CA TYR A 325 -2.04 1.39 -39.71
C TYR A 325 -2.07 -0.03 -40.28
N THR A 326 -0.90 -0.62 -40.45
CA THR A 326 -0.71 -2.03 -40.79
C THR A 326 -0.96 -2.92 -39.58
N ASN A 327 -1.20 -4.21 -39.83
CA ASN A 327 -1.33 -5.19 -38.76
C ASN A 327 -0.04 -5.27 -37.91
N GLU A 328 1.13 -5.21 -38.54
CA GLU A 328 2.43 -5.22 -37.88
C GLU A 328 2.59 -4.02 -36.93
N GLU A 329 2.22 -2.82 -37.39
CA GLU A 329 2.25 -1.61 -36.54
C GLU A 329 1.31 -1.73 -35.34
N LEU A 330 0.17 -2.43 -35.49
CA LEU A 330 -0.78 -2.66 -34.39
C LEU A 330 -0.27 -3.71 -33.39
N TYR A 331 0.31 -4.82 -33.85
CA TYR A 331 0.59 -5.97 -32.99
C TYR A 331 2.05 -6.11 -32.53
N VAL A 332 3.05 -5.75 -33.36
CA VAL A 332 4.47 -5.96 -33.02
C VAL A 332 4.89 -5.15 -31.79
N PRO A 333 4.58 -3.84 -31.68
CA PRO A 333 4.90 -3.08 -30.46
C PRO A 333 4.21 -3.65 -29.21
N ILE A 334 3.01 -4.20 -29.36
CA ILE A 334 2.23 -4.82 -28.28
C ILE A 334 2.88 -6.12 -27.81
N ILE A 335 3.38 -6.96 -28.72
CA ILE A 335 4.16 -8.15 -28.40
C ILE A 335 5.42 -7.74 -27.62
N LEU A 336 6.16 -6.76 -28.12
CA LEU A 336 7.40 -6.30 -27.48
C LEU A 336 7.15 -5.73 -26.08
N LYS A 337 6.24 -4.75 -25.93
CA LYS A 337 5.99 -4.13 -24.61
C LYS A 337 5.49 -5.16 -23.59
N SER A 338 4.62 -6.08 -24.00
CA SER A 338 4.07 -7.10 -23.09
C SER A 338 5.09 -8.18 -22.71
N ALA A 339 5.96 -8.60 -23.64
CA ALA A 339 7.03 -9.57 -23.38
C ALA A 339 8.14 -8.98 -22.49
N PHE A 340 8.68 -7.83 -22.88
CA PHE A 340 9.86 -7.26 -22.23
C PHE A 340 9.54 -6.69 -20.83
N SER A 341 8.30 -6.29 -20.55
CA SER A 341 7.87 -5.94 -19.18
C SER A 341 8.12 -7.06 -18.14
N ARG A 342 8.16 -8.32 -18.59
CA ARG A 342 8.40 -9.51 -17.76
C ARG A 342 9.83 -10.01 -17.85
N LEU A 343 10.45 -9.96 -19.04
CA LEU A 343 11.83 -10.39 -19.22
C LEU A 343 12.82 -9.53 -18.41
N ILE A 344 12.55 -8.23 -18.26
CA ILE A 344 13.39 -7.33 -17.47
C ILE A 344 13.55 -7.83 -16.03
N VAL A 345 12.49 -8.38 -15.42
CA VAL A 345 12.55 -8.90 -14.04
C VAL A 345 13.70 -9.89 -13.87
N ARG A 346 13.95 -10.75 -14.87
CA ARG A 346 15.03 -11.75 -14.85
C ARG A 346 16.42 -11.14 -14.82
N SER A 347 16.64 -10.02 -15.52
CA SER A 347 17.94 -9.34 -15.51
C SER A 347 18.25 -8.65 -14.17
N VAL A 348 17.22 -8.43 -13.35
CA VAL A 348 17.31 -7.84 -12.01
C VAL A 348 17.55 -8.90 -10.92
N ILE A 349 17.12 -10.15 -11.13
CA ILE A 349 17.21 -11.24 -10.14
C ILE A 349 18.34 -12.23 -10.44
N ARG A 350 18.75 -13.01 -9.42
CA ARG A 350 19.93 -13.87 -9.49
C ARG A 350 19.63 -15.31 -9.99
N VAL A 351 18.77 -15.48 -11.00
CA VAL A 351 18.28 -16.82 -11.40
C VAL A 351 19.27 -17.56 -12.32
N PRO A 352 19.51 -18.87 -12.12
CA PRO A 352 20.17 -19.73 -13.12
C PRO A 352 19.45 -19.73 -14.48
N ALA A 353 20.17 -20.11 -15.54
CA ALA A 353 19.59 -20.27 -16.86
C ALA A 353 18.57 -21.44 -16.90
N ASP A 354 17.28 -21.15 -16.71
CA ASP A 354 16.18 -21.94 -17.25
C ASP A 354 16.12 -21.68 -18.77
N GLU A 355 16.56 -22.67 -19.56
CA GLU A 355 16.69 -22.59 -21.03
C GLU A 355 15.39 -22.19 -21.72
N GLY A 356 14.21 -22.47 -21.13
CA GLY A 356 12.93 -22.15 -21.74
C GLY A 356 12.20 -20.95 -21.14
N PHE A 357 12.72 -20.28 -20.09
CA PHE A 357 12.00 -19.18 -19.45
C PHE A 357 11.82 -17.98 -20.40
N ASP A 358 12.88 -17.58 -21.11
CA ASP A 358 12.83 -16.39 -21.98
C ASP A 358 11.80 -16.59 -23.09
N GLU A 359 11.75 -17.80 -23.64
CA GLU A 359 10.79 -18.19 -24.66
C GLU A 359 9.35 -18.22 -24.14
N ARG A 360 9.11 -18.92 -23.02
CA ARG A 360 7.78 -18.99 -22.40
C ARG A 360 7.27 -17.60 -22.02
N THR A 361 8.12 -16.75 -21.47
CA THR A 361 7.78 -15.39 -21.04
C THR A 361 7.50 -14.49 -22.23
N PHE A 362 8.30 -14.59 -23.29
CA PHE A 362 8.13 -13.81 -24.51
C PHE A 362 6.79 -14.10 -25.18
N TYR A 363 6.47 -15.37 -25.45
CA TYR A 363 5.23 -15.73 -26.15
C TYR A 363 3.98 -15.54 -25.28
N TYR A 364 4.09 -15.68 -23.96
CA TYR A 364 2.99 -15.45 -23.03
C TYR A 364 2.63 -13.97 -22.87
N GLY A 365 3.58 -13.06 -23.18
CA GLY A 365 3.44 -11.60 -23.27
C GLY A 365 2.04 -11.13 -23.65
N ILE A 366 1.74 -11.34 -24.93
CA ILE A 366 0.58 -10.84 -25.65
C ILE A 366 -0.75 -11.43 -25.18
N TYR A 367 -0.77 -12.66 -24.63
CA TYR A 367 -2.00 -13.28 -24.13
C TYR A 367 -2.70 -12.42 -23.09
N ASN A 368 -1.94 -11.93 -22.10
CA ASN A 368 -2.51 -11.06 -21.06
C ASN A 368 -2.88 -9.68 -21.63
N GLN A 369 -2.06 -9.14 -22.53
CA GLN A 369 -2.31 -7.82 -23.11
C GLN A 369 -3.61 -7.79 -23.91
N LEU A 370 -3.85 -8.77 -24.78
CA LEU A 370 -5.12 -8.89 -25.50
C LEU A 370 -6.31 -9.15 -24.56
N ALA A 371 -6.11 -9.90 -23.48
CA ALA A 371 -7.16 -10.13 -22.48
C ALA A 371 -7.55 -8.85 -21.74
N ASP A 372 -6.58 -8.00 -21.42
CA ASP A 372 -6.78 -6.71 -20.75
C ASP A 372 -7.38 -5.69 -21.74
N ASP A 373 -6.85 -5.56 -22.96
CA ASP A 373 -7.39 -4.69 -24.02
C ASP A 373 -8.85 -5.05 -24.38
N PHE A 374 -9.19 -6.34 -24.43
CA PHE A 374 -10.57 -6.78 -24.64
C PHE A 374 -11.47 -6.37 -23.48
N ALA A 375 -10.97 -6.51 -22.25
CA ALA A 375 -11.74 -6.17 -21.07
C ALA A 375 -12.05 -4.66 -21.05
N ASP A 376 -11.06 -3.82 -21.33
CA ASP A 376 -11.14 -2.37 -21.15
C ASP A 376 -11.46 -1.60 -22.45
N MET A 377 -11.73 -2.33 -23.55
CA MET A 377 -12.02 -1.83 -24.90
C MET A 377 -12.93 -0.59 -24.97
N PHE A 378 -14.05 -0.55 -24.23
CA PHE A 378 -14.96 0.59 -24.29
C PHE A 378 -14.41 1.83 -23.56
N GLU A 379 -13.67 1.63 -22.47
CA GLU A 379 -13.00 2.71 -21.75
C GLU A 379 -11.86 3.27 -22.61
N ASP A 380 -11.07 2.39 -23.23
CA ASP A 380 -9.99 2.74 -24.17
C ASP A 380 -10.53 3.49 -25.39
N LYS A 381 -11.63 3.02 -25.97
CA LYS A 381 -12.28 3.69 -27.10
C LYS A 381 -12.73 5.09 -26.73
N LYS A 382 -13.30 5.28 -25.54
CA LYS A 382 -13.72 6.59 -25.05
C LYS A 382 -12.52 7.51 -24.80
N ALA A 383 -11.40 6.95 -24.35
CA ALA A 383 -10.14 7.67 -24.16
C ALA A 383 -9.39 7.96 -25.48
N GLY A 384 -9.84 7.40 -26.61
CA GLY A 384 -9.17 7.56 -27.91
C GLY A 384 -7.94 6.66 -28.09
N ALA A 385 -7.72 5.69 -27.20
CA ALA A 385 -6.56 4.83 -27.23
C ALA A 385 -6.62 3.81 -28.38
N VAL A 386 -5.48 3.66 -29.08
CA VAL A 386 -5.35 2.69 -30.18
C VAL A 386 -4.91 1.34 -29.61
N THR A 387 -5.84 0.39 -29.56
CA THR A 387 -5.58 -1.02 -29.26
C THR A 387 -6.05 -1.85 -30.45
N PRO A 388 -5.64 -3.12 -30.57
CA PRO A 388 -6.11 -3.98 -31.65
C PRO A 388 -7.64 -4.08 -31.69
N PHE A 389 -8.29 -4.08 -30.52
CA PHE A 389 -9.75 -4.12 -30.40
C PHE A 389 -10.42 -2.81 -30.80
N THR A 390 -9.93 -1.65 -30.31
CA THR A 390 -10.54 -0.35 -30.65
C THR A 390 -10.33 0.01 -32.12
N TYR A 391 -9.17 -0.36 -32.68
CA TYR A 391 -8.85 -0.15 -34.09
C TYR A 391 -9.72 -1.02 -35.01
N TYR A 392 -9.78 -2.34 -34.76
CA TYR A 392 -10.62 -3.25 -35.53
C TYR A 392 -12.11 -2.89 -35.42
N TRP A 393 -12.57 -2.46 -34.24
CA TRP A 393 -13.94 -1.97 -34.09
C TRP A 393 -14.22 -0.75 -34.98
N THR A 394 -13.25 0.14 -35.14
CA THR A 394 -13.42 1.40 -35.88
C THR A 394 -13.32 1.19 -37.39
N TYR A 395 -12.41 0.32 -37.85
CA TYR A 395 -12.07 0.18 -39.27
C TYR A 395 -12.35 -1.20 -39.87
N GLY A 396 -12.58 -2.25 -39.08
CA GLY A 396 -12.71 -3.64 -39.56
C GLY A 396 -13.88 -3.87 -40.52
N GLY A 397 -14.94 -3.07 -40.46
CA GLY A 397 -16.03 -3.11 -41.45
C GLY A 397 -15.67 -2.51 -42.82
N ARG A 398 -14.58 -1.73 -42.91
CA ARG A 398 -14.11 -1.05 -44.14
C ARG A 398 -12.81 -1.64 -44.68
N ARG A 399 -11.99 -2.24 -43.81
CA ARG A 399 -10.69 -2.81 -44.11
C ARG A 399 -10.70 -4.31 -43.88
N SER A 400 -10.78 -5.08 -44.97
CA SER A 400 -10.80 -6.55 -44.95
C SER A 400 -9.42 -7.18 -44.71
N ASP A 401 -8.34 -6.39 -44.81
CA ASP A 401 -6.98 -6.80 -44.53
C ASP A 401 -6.65 -6.86 -43.03
N LEU A 402 -7.48 -6.23 -42.17
CA LEU A 402 -7.26 -6.22 -40.74
C LEU A 402 -7.53 -7.58 -40.10
N ILE A 403 -6.63 -7.97 -39.23
CA ILE A 403 -6.77 -9.20 -38.45
C ILE A 403 -7.76 -8.97 -37.32
N ASN A 404 -8.64 -9.94 -37.14
CA ASN A 404 -9.57 -9.93 -36.03
C ASN A 404 -8.83 -10.23 -34.70
N PRO A 405 -8.78 -9.26 -33.75
CA PRO A 405 -8.04 -9.42 -32.51
C PRO A 405 -8.60 -10.52 -31.59
N PHE A 406 -9.90 -10.84 -31.70
CA PHE A 406 -10.51 -11.91 -30.93
C PHE A 406 -10.09 -13.29 -31.44
N GLU A 407 -9.92 -13.44 -32.75
CA GLU A 407 -9.38 -14.67 -33.34
C GLU A 407 -7.89 -14.83 -33.02
N LEU A 408 -7.12 -13.74 -33.15
CA LEU A 408 -5.70 -13.74 -32.76
C LEU A 408 -5.53 -14.11 -31.28
N TYR A 409 -6.39 -13.63 -30.38
CA TYR A 409 -6.39 -14.02 -28.97
C TYR A 409 -6.51 -15.54 -28.78
N TRP A 410 -7.35 -16.22 -29.56
CA TRP A 410 -7.45 -17.68 -29.52
C TRP A 410 -6.27 -18.37 -30.19
N ALA A 411 -5.75 -17.84 -31.30
CA ALA A 411 -4.53 -18.35 -31.91
C ALA A 411 -3.34 -18.28 -30.93
N VAL A 412 -3.21 -17.20 -30.17
CA VAL A 412 -2.21 -17.07 -29.09
C VAL A 412 -2.39 -18.17 -28.04
N ILE A 413 -3.62 -18.43 -27.58
CA ILE A 413 -3.88 -19.50 -26.60
C ILE A 413 -3.49 -20.86 -27.17
N SER A 414 -3.86 -21.15 -28.42
CA SER A 414 -3.50 -22.39 -29.10
C SER A 414 -1.98 -22.54 -29.21
N HIS A 415 -1.30 -21.48 -29.65
CA HIS A 415 0.15 -21.47 -29.77
C HIS A 415 0.84 -21.72 -28.43
N LEU A 416 0.37 -21.07 -27.36
CA LEU A 416 0.90 -21.32 -26.01
C LEU A 416 0.74 -22.79 -25.61
N LEU A 417 -0.43 -23.39 -25.85
CA LEU A 417 -0.68 -24.78 -25.45
C LEU A 417 0.15 -25.78 -26.25
N HIS A 418 0.26 -25.61 -27.56
CA HIS A 418 0.87 -26.62 -28.43
C HIS A 418 2.36 -26.43 -28.68
N HIS A 419 2.85 -25.18 -28.69
CA HIS A 419 4.25 -24.87 -29.04
C HIS A 419 5.10 -24.39 -27.85
N VAL A 420 4.47 -23.88 -26.78
CA VAL A 420 5.21 -23.31 -25.63
C VAL A 420 5.15 -24.21 -24.39
N TYR A 421 4.00 -24.85 -24.15
CA TYR A 421 3.77 -25.72 -22.98
C TYR A 421 3.63 -27.20 -23.36
N ASP A 422 3.94 -27.59 -24.59
CA ASP A 422 3.99 -28.98 -25.06
C ASP A 422 2.74 -29.81 -24.70
N ASN A 423 1.55 -29.23 -24.84
CA ASN A 423 0.27 -29.84 -24.46
C ASN A 423 0.18 -30.29 -22.98
N ASP A 424 0.89 -29.61 -22.07
CA ASP A 424 0.82 -29.89 -20.64
C ASP A 424 -0.63 -29.82 -20.13
N ALA A 425 -1.07 -30.87 -19.43
CA ALA A 425 -2.43 -30.94 -18.91
C ALA A 425 -2.72 -29.86 -17.86
N LYS A 426 -1.71 -29.47 -17.06
CA LYS A 426 -1.85 -28.46 -16.01
C LYS A 426 -1.88 -27.05 -16.62
N ALA A 427 -0.97 -26.74 -17.53
CA ALA A 427 -0.98 -25.48 -18.30
C ALA A 427 -2.30 -25.30 -19.05
N ARG A 428 -2.82 -26.37 -19.67
CA ARG A 428 -4.14 -26.36 -20.30
C ARG A 428 -5.27 -26.04 -19.32
N ASP A 429 -5.33 -26.66 -18.15
CA ASP A 429 -6.37 -26.30 -17.15
C ASP A 429 -6.25 -24.85 -16.71
N VAL A 430 -5.03 -24.34 -16.50
CA VAL A 430 -4.80 -22.97 -16.04
C VAL A 430 -5.17 -21.94 -17.13
N ILE A 431 -4.63 -22.06 -18.34
CA ILE A 431 -4.81 -21.09 -19.42
C ILE A 431 -6.29 -21.04 -19.86
N LEU A 432 -6.91 -22.20 -20.11
CA LEU A 432 -8.32 -22.24 -20.52
C LEU A 432 -9.26 -21.76 -19.41
N ALA A 433 -8.98 -22.12 -18.15
CA ALA A 433 -9.75 -21.58 -17.04
C ALA A 433 -9.63 -20.05 -16.95
N ARG A 434 -8.42 -19.51 -17.15
CA ARG A 434 -8.19 -18.06 -17.10
C ARG A 434 -8.91 -17.35 -18.24
N ALA A 435 -8.85 -17.88 -19.47
CA ALA A 435 -9.52 -17.34 -20.64
C ALA A 435 -11.05 -17.32 -20.48
N VAL A 436 -11.65 -18.46 -20.12
CA VAL A 436 -13.12 -18.58 -19.93
C VAL A 436 -13.61 -17.67 -18.80
N ASN A 437 -12.86 -17.58 -17.70
CA ASN A 437 -13.21 -16.66 -16.62
C ASN A 437 -13.05 -15.19 -17.00
N GLY A 438 -12.08 -14.85 -17.87
CA GLY A 438 -11.94 -13.50 -18.42
C GLY A 438 -13.24 -13.03 -19.06
N LEU A 439 -13.74 -13.83 -20.01
CA LEU A 439 -15.00 -13.57 -20.71
C LEU A 439 -16.21 -13.54 -19.78
N LYS A 440 -16.31 -14.47 -18.82
CA LYS A 440 -17.38 -14.44 -17.81
C LYS A 440 -17.41 -13.15 -17.00
N ARG A 441 -16.25 -12.66 -16.58
CA ARG A 441 -16.17 -11.42 -15.79
C ARG A 441 -16.52 -10.23 -16.65
N TYR A 442 -16.02 -10.18 -17.87
CA TYR A 442 -16.37 -9.14 -18.82
C TYR A 442 -17.89 -9.11 -19.03
N ARG A 443 -18.53 -10.26 -19.28
CA ARG A 443 -19.99 -10.39 -19.36
C ARG A 443 -20.73 -9.89 -18.11
N ARG A 444 -20.25 -10.21 -16.90
CA ARG A 444 -20.85 -9.71 -15.65
C ARG A 444 -20.70 -8.19 -15.49
N ARG A 445 -19.59 -7.60 -15.95
CA ARG A 445 -19.30 -6.16 -15.86
C ARG A 445 -20.05 -5.36 -16.91
N ALA A 446 -20.03 -5.79 -18.17
CA ALA A 446 -20.61 -5.09 -19.32
C ALA A 446 -22.13 -5.29 -19.45
N GLY A 447 -22.69 -6.34 -18.84
CA GLY A 447 -24.07 -6.75 -19.04
C GLY A 447 -24.23 -7.71 -20.23
N GLU A 448 -25.38 -8.38 -20.31
CA GLU A 448 -25.62 -9.44 -21.30
C GLU A 448 -25.63 -8.89 -22.73
N ASP A 449 -26.26 -7.73 -22.94
CA ASP A 449 -26.48 -7.17 -24.27
C ASP A 449 -25.17 -6.67 -24.90
N ALA A 450 -24.40 -5.85 -24.17
CA ALA A 450 -23.10 -5.36 -24.64
C ALA A 450 -22.09 -6.51 -24.86
N TYR A 451 -22.13 -7.55 -24.02
CA TYR A 451 -21.31 -8.73 -24.21
C TYR A 451 -21.68 -9.49 -25.49
N ASN A 452 -22.97 -9.70 -25.74
CA ASN A 452 -23.44 -10.40 -26.93
C ASN A 452 -23.14 -9.59 -28.20
N GLU A 453 -23.27 -8.27 -28.17
CA GLU A 453 -22.92 -7.38 -29.28
C GLU A 453 -21.44 -7.55 -29.68
N ILE A 454 -20.53 -7.41 -28.72
CA ILE A 454 -19.09 -7.55 -28.95
C ILE A 454 -18.74 -8.93 -29.50
N VAL A 455 -19.21 -9.97 -28.82
CA VAL A 455 -18.90 -11.34 -29.22
C VAL A 455 -19.46 -11.63 -30.61
N THR A 456 -20.63 -11.11 -30.97
CA THR A 456 -21.20 -11.30 -32.32
C THR A 456 -20.36 -10.59 -33.37
N THR A 457 -19.94 -9.35 -33.10
CA THR A 457 -19.09 -8.57 -34.01
C THR A 457 -17.74 -9.24 -34.24
N PHE A 458 -17.05 -9.61 -33.16
CA PHE A 458 -15.69 -10.16 -33.24
C PHE A 458 -15.62 -11.67 -33.50
N ALA A 459 -16.70 -12.43 -33.32
CA ALA A 459 -16.67 -13.88 -33.55
C ALA A 459 -17.42 -14.32 -34.83
N SER A 460 -17.79 -13.36 -35.68
CA SER A 460 -18.49 -13.61 -36.96
C SER A 460 -17.75 -14.58 -37.88
N GLY A 461 -16.40 -14.57 -37.86
CA GLY A 461 -15.55 -15.48 -38.64
C GLY A 461 -15.37 -16.89 -38.03
N ILE A 462 -15.96 -17.18 -36.86
CA ILE A 462 -15.81 -18.45 -36.13
C ILE A 462 -17.09 -18.83 -35.33
N PRO A 463 -18.27 -18.92 -35.96
CA PRO A 463 -19.56 -19.04 -35.26
C PRO A 463 -19.69 -20.32 -34.42
N GLU A 464 -19.29 -21.48 -34.95
CA GLU A 464 -19.40 -22.77 -34.24
C GLU A 464 -18.48 -22.83 -33.02
N PHE A 465 -17.24 -22.38 -33.17
CA PHE A 465 -16.27 -22.31 -32.09
C PHE A 465 -16.71 -21.32 -31.01
N ASN A 466 -17.25 -20.17 -31.42
CA ASN A 466 -17.80 -19.21 -30.48
C ASN A 466 -18.98 -19.79 -29.69
N LEU A 467 -19.90 -20.52 -30.33
CA LEU A 467 -21.00 -21.20 -29.62
C LEU A 467 -20.48 -22.16 -28.54
N LEU A 468 -19.39 -22.90 -28.82
CA LEU A 468 -18.71 -23.73 -27.83
C LEU A 468 -18.16 -22.88 -26.67
N VAL A 469 -17.44 -21.80 -26.96
CA VAL A 469 -16.91 -20.87 -25.95
C VAL A 469 -18.03 -20.29 -25.10
N GLN A 470 -19.12 -19.81 -25.70
CA GLN A 470 -20.26 -19.24 -24.98
C GLN A 470 -20.95 -20.27 -24.09
N LYS A 471 -21.07 -21.52 -24.55
CA LYS A 471 -21.57 -22.61 -23.72
C LYS A 471 -20.67 -22.84 -22.50
N LEU A 472 -19.34 -22.76 -22.64
CA LEU A 472 -18.40 -22.91 -21.53
C LEU A 472 -18.47 -21.71 -20.56
N VAL A 473 -18.57 -20.49 -21.08
CA VAL A 473 -18.78 -19.26 -20.31
C VAL A 473 -20.07 -19.34 -19.48
N ARG A 474 -21.14 -19.94 -20.02
CA ARG A 474 -22.42 -20.13 -19.31
C ARG A 474 -22.44 -21.29 -18.33
N SER A 475 -21.84 -22.43 -18.68
CA SER A 475 -22.04 -23.71 -17.97
C SER A 475 -20.97 -24.07 -16.93
N THR A 476 -19.78 -23.46 -16.97
CA THR A 476 -18.69 -23.86 -16.08
C THR A 476 -18.89 -23.23 -14.69
N ASP A 477 -18.74 -23.97 -13.60
CA ASP A 477 -18.63 -23.40 -12.25
C ASP A 477 -17.49 -22.37 -12.17
N ASP A 478 -17.68 -21.29 -11.43
CA ASP A 478 -16.70 -20.20 -11.32
C ASP A 478 -15.32 -20.72 -10.87
N VAL A 479 -14.32 -20.53 -11.74
CA VAL A 479 -12.95 -21.03 -11.53
C VAL A 479 -12.09 -19.92 -10.93
N ASN A 480 -12.51 -19.38 -9.80
CA ASN A 480 -11.79 -18.26 -9.22
C ASN A 480 -10.31 -18.64 -8.96
N PHE A 481 -9.44 -17.64 -8.96
CA PHE A 481 -8.03 -17.80 -8.65
C PHE A 481 -7.71 -17.00 -7.39
N PHE A 482 -6.86 -17.56 -6.54
CA PHE A 482 -6.44 -16.98 -5.27
C PHE A 482 -5.69 -15.66 -5.45
N ASP A 483 -4.85 -15.53 -6.49
CA ASP A 483 -4.14 -14.26 -6.80
C ASP A 483 -5.13 -13.10 -6.97
N LYS A 484 -6.23 -13.37 -7.68
CA LYS A 484 -7.29 -12.41 -7.91
C LYS A 484 -8.12 -12.16 -6.67
N LEU A 485 -8.45 -13.20 -5.90
CA LEU A 485 -9.19 -13.09 -4.65
C LEU A 485 -8.43 -12.23 -3.62
N LEU A 486 -7.12 -12.44 -3.49
CA LEU A 486 -6.22 -11.64 -2.66
C LEU A 486 -6.14 -10.19 -3.16
N ARG A 487 -5.95 -10.00 -4.47
CA ARG A 487 -5.90 -8.65 -5.06
C ARG A 487 -7.20 -7.89 -4.84
N ASP A 488 -8.35 -8.49 -5.15
CA ASP A 488 -9.66 -7.83 -5.03
C ASP A 488 -9.98 -7.54 -3.54
N ARG A 489 -9.49 -8.39 -2.62
CA ARG A 489 -9.50 -8.13 -1.17
C ARG A 489 -8.59 -6.94 -0.81
N MET A 490 -7.34 -6.92 -1.26
CA MET A 490 -6.41 -5.81 -0.99
C MET A 490 -6.98 -4.49 -1.49
N VAL A 491 -7.62 -4.47 -2.66
CA VAL A 491 -8.30 -3.27 -3.18
C VAL A 491 -9.43 -2.82 -2.26
N THR A 492 -10.24 -3.76 -1.79
CA THR A 492 -11.30 -3.47 -0.82
C THR A 492 -10.74 -2.92 0.48
N VAL A 493 -9.67 -3.52 1.01
CA VAL A 493 -8.99 -3.09 2.24
C VAL A 493 -8.42 -1.69 2.05
N LEU A 494 -7.63 -1.42 1.00
CA LEU A 494 -7.06 -0.11 0.72
C LEU A 494 -8.13 0.98 0.54
N LYS A 495 -9.23 0.64 -0.14
CA LYS A 495 -10.35 1.57 -0.33
C LYS A 495 -11.05 1.88 1.00
N ASN A 496 -11.30 0.86 1.81
CA ASN A 496 -11.93 1.04 3.12
C ASN A 496 -11.01 1.80 4.07
N ASP A 497 -9.73 1.42 4.17
CA ASP A 497 -8.73 2.12 4.97
C ASP A 497 -8.65 3.60 4.58
N ARG A 498 -8.71 3.95 3.29
CA ARG A 498 -8.72 5.35 2.84
C ARG A 498 -9.99 6.10 3.23
N ILE A 499 -11.15 5.45 3.15
CA ILE A 499 -12.42 6.06 3.60
C ILE A 499 -12.37 6.29 5.11
N GLU A 500 -11.90 5.32 5.88
CA GLU A 500 -11.76 5.41 7.32
C GLU A 500 -10.70 6.45 7.73
N GLU A 501 -9.59 6.54 7.01
CA GLU A 501 -8.55 7.56 7.22
C GLU A 501 -9.10 8.98 6.96
N GLN A 502 -9.88 9.15 5.90
CA GLN A 502 -10.55 10.44 5.64
C GLN A 502 -11.55 10.77 6.76
N GLN A 503 -12.36 9.80 7.19
CA GLN A 503 -13.29 9.98 8.32
C GLN A 503 -12.54 10.32 9.61
N PHE A 504 -11.39 9.71 9.85
CA PHE A 504 -10.52 10.00 10.98
C PHE A 504 -10.02 11.46 10.95
N LEU A 505 -9.52 11.94 9.81
CA LEU A 505 -9.08 13.33 9.65
C LEU A 505 -10.24 14.33 9.81
N ASP A 506 -11.39 14.04 9.20
CA ASP A 506 -12.59 14.87 9.30
C ASP A 506 -13.12 14.93 10.74
N LYS A 507 -13.05 13.81 11.46
CA LYS A 507 -13.41 13.73 12.89
C LYS A 507 -12.45 14.56 13.73
N ILE A 508 -11.13 14.45 13.53
CA ILE A 508 -10.14 15.31 14.21
C ILE A 508 -10.47 16.79 13.99
N ALA A 509 -10.69 17.20 12.73
CA ALA A 509 -10.97 18.59 12.40
C ALA A 509 -12.29 19.09 13.02
N THR A 510 -13.33 18.26 13.03
CA THR A 510 -14.65 18.61 13.56
C THR A 510 -14.63 18.71 15.08
N VAL A 511 -14.10 17.70 15.77
CA VAL A 511 -14.02 17.67 17.23
C VAL A 511 -13.07 18.76 17.74
N ARG A 512 -11.96 19.02 17.03
CA ARG A 512 -11.07 20.14 17.37
C ARG A 512 -11.78 21.48 17.37
N ARG A 513 -12.60 21.79 16.35
CA ARG A 513 -13.38 23.04 16.29
C ARG A 513 -14.36 23.15 17.46
N GLN A 514 -15.01 22.05 17.84
CA GLN A 514 -15.90 22.02 19.00
C GLN A 514 -15.12 22.28 20.29
N ILE A 515 -13.98 21.62 20.49
CA ILE A 515 -13.12 21.84 21.65
C ILE A 515 -12.64 23.29 21.71
N ASP A 516 -12.10 23.85 20.62
CA ASP A 516 -11.57 25.21 20.59
C ASP A 516 -12.66 26.25 20.98
N SER A 517 -13.94 26.00 20.65
CA SER A 517 -15.07 26.86 21.08
C SER A 517 -15.38 26.83 22.58
N LEU A 518 -14.88 25.81 23.29
CA LEU A 518 -15.13 25.58 24.71
C LEU A 518 -13.94 25.94 25.62
N LEU A 519 -12.74 26.09 25.08
CA LEU A 519 -11.50 26.17 25.86
C LEU A 519 -11.28 27.49 26.60
N LEU A 520 -11.80 28.61 26.11
CA LEU A 520 -11.47 29.90 26.71
C LEU A 520 -12.16 30.08 28.06
N ILE A 521 -11.38 30.51 29.05
CA ILE A 521 -11.86 30.77 30.40
C ILE A 521 -12.59 32.11 30.36
N LYS A 522 -13.90 32.08 30.64
CA LYS A 522 -14.74 33.28 30.69
C LYS A 522 -14.39 34.14 31.90
N LYS A 523 -14.26 35.45 31.68
CA LYS A 523 -14.18 36.45 32.75
C LYS A 523 -15.59 36.69 33.30
N GLN A 524 -15.71 36.70 34.63
CA GLN A 524 -16.96 37.08 35.30
C GLN A 524 -16.96 38.59 35.57
N ASP A 525 -18.13 39.22 35.60
CA ASP A 525 -18.24 40.65 35.91
C ASP A 525 -17.77 40.92 37.35
N GLY A 526 -16.94 41.95 37.54
CA GLY A 526 -16.46 42.39 38.86
C GLY A 526 -15.33 41.54 39.47
N ILE A 527 -14.62 40.72 38.68
CA ILE A 527 -13.42 40.01 39.18
C ILE A 527 -12.28 40.99 39.49
N PRO A 528 -11.41 40.69 40.49
CA PRO A 528 -10.25 41.51 40.78
C PRO A 528 -9.30 41.61 39.57
N PRO A 529 -8.69 42.78 39.28
CA PRO A 529 -7.80 42.97 38.12
C PRO A 529 -6.65 41.96 38.04
N VAL A 530 -6.09 41.56 39.20
CA VAL A 530 -5.02 40.56 39.27
C VAL A 530 -5.49 39.18 38.79
N LYS A 531 -6.74 38.80 39.11
CA LYS A 531 -7.34 37.55 38.64
C LYS A 531 -7.62 37.62 37.14
N GLU A 532 -8.02 38.78 36.64
CA GLU A 532 -8.22 39.02 35.22
C GLU A 532 -6.92 38.83 34.43
N ALA A 533 -5.80 39.38 34.91
CA ALA A 533 -4.49 39.23 34.27
C ALA A 533 -4.04 37.76 34.17
N ILE A 534 -4.27 36.95 35.21
CA ILE A 534 -3.96 35.50 35.18
C ILE A 534 -4.86 34.76 34.18
N ILE A 535 -6.13 35.13 34.07
CA ILE A 535 -7.05 34.56 33.07
C ILE A 535 -6.58 34.91 31.65
N ASP A 536 -6.11 36.14 31.42
CA ASP A 536 -5.57 36.55 30.13
C ASP A 536 -4.30 35.78 29.76
N ALA A 537 -3.38 35.59 30.71
CA ALA A 537 -2.18 34.78 30.51
C ALA A 537 -2.51 33.29 30.23
N ALA A 538 -3.52 32.74 30.92
CA ALA A 538 -4.01 31.39 30.66
C ALA A 538 -4.63 31.27 29.25
N ASN A 539 -5.50 32.22 28.89
CA ASN A 539 -6.15 32.24 27.57
C ASN A 539 -5.13 32.47 26.44
N TYR A 540 -4.10 33.30 26.64
CA TYR A 540 -3.00 33.45 25.68
C TYR A 540 -2.37 32.10 25.31
N SER A 541 -2.09 31.27 26.33
CA SER A 541 -1.51 29.94 26.14
C SER A 541 -2.50 28.96 25.51
N LEU A 542 -3.77 29.02 25.90
CA LEU A 542 -4.84 28.17 25.37
C LEU A 542 -5.16 28.47 23.91
N GLU A 543 -5.15 29.74 23.50
CA GLU A 543 -5.36 30.19 22.11
C GLU A 543 -4.24 29.75 21.16
N GLY A 544 -3.04 29.48 21.69
CA GLY A 544 -1.91 28.98 20.89
C GLY A 544 -2.28 27.71 20.13
N GLY A 545 -2.01 27.69 18.82
CA GLY A 545 -2.43 26.62 17.90
C GLY A 545 -1.95 25.23 18.33
N GLY A 546 -2.81 24.46 18.99
CA GLY A 546 -2.53 23.10 19.48
C GLY A 546 -3.20 22.02 18.64
N LYS A 547 -2.59 20.81 18.57
CA LYS A 547 -3.20 19.65 17.90
C LYS A 547 -4.47 19.14 18.61
N ARG A 548 -4.66 19.50 19.90
CA ARG A 548 -5.78 19.10 20.78
C ARG A 548 -6.00 17.59 20.88
N LEU A 549 -4.94 16.80 20.74
CA LEU A 549 -5.06 15.36 20.61
C LEU A 549 -5.69 14.70 21.86
N ARG A 550 -5.28 15.11 23.06
CA ARG A 550 -5.78 14.59 24.34
C ARG A 550 -7.30 14.77 24.50
N PRO A 551 -7.87 15.99 24.40
CA PRO A 551 -9.32 16.14 24.47
C PRO A 551 -10.06 15.53 23.28
N ILE A 552 -9.46 15.44 22.08
CA ILE A 552 -10.07 14.70 20.96
C ILE A 552 -10.23 13.21 21.31
N LEU A 553 -9.21 12.58 21.91
CA LEU A 553 -9.30 11.18 22.34
C LEU A 553 -10.40 10.98 23.38
N ALA A 554 -10.48 11.88 24.36
CA ALA A 554 -11.52 11.81 25.38
C ALA A 554 -12.93 12.01 24.80
N TRP A 555 -13.08 12.89 23.82
CA TRP A 555 -14.34 13.05 23.08
C TRP A 555 -14.70 11.77 22.35
N VAL A 556 -13.79 11.20 21.55
CA VAL A 556 -14.09 10.01 20.75
C VAL A 556 -14.47 8.85 21.65
N MET A 557 -13.68 8.57 22.70
CA MET A 557 -14.01 7.51 23.64
C MET A 557 -15.33 7.78 24.37
N GLY A 558 -15.51 8.98 24.92
CA GLY A 558 -16.72 9.30 25.68
C GLY A 558 -17.99 9.34 24.84
N VAL A 559 -17.99 10.13 23.77
CA VAL A 559 -19.18 10.43 22.97
C VAL A 559 -19.43 9.34 21.93
N ASP A 560 -18.43 8.97 21.15
CA ASP A 560 -18.63 8.07 20.01
C ASP A 560 -18.67 6.60 20.46
N GLU A 561 -17.78 6.18 21.36
CA GLU A 561 -17.66 4.77 21.78
C GLU A 561 -18.54 4.40 22.98
N TYR A 562 -18.63 5.29 23.97
CA TYR A 562 -19.45 5.08 25.18
C TYR A 562 -20.83 5.72 25.12
N GLY A 563 -21.14 6.53 24.10
CA GLY A 563 -22.45 7.18 23.95
C GLY A 563 -22.75 8.26 25.00
N LEU A 564 -21.73 8.80 25.66
CA LEU A 564 -21.88 9.88 26.63
C LEU A 564 -22.34 11.17 25.94
N GLN A 565 -23.13 11.97 26.64
CA GLN A 565 -23.59 13.25 26.10
C GLN A 565 -22.42 14.24 25.97
N ALA A 566 -22.24 14.80 24.77
CA ALA A 566 -21.17 15.77 24.47
C ALA A 566 -21.13 16.94 25.46
N ALA A 567 -22.29 17.45 25.88
CA ALA A 567 -22.37 18.53 26.86
C ALA A 567 -21.92 18.10 28.26
N ALA A 568 -22.16 16.84 28.64
CA ALA A 568 -21.79 16.31 29.95
C ALA A 568 -20.28 16.06 30.08
N ILE A 569 -19.61 15.69 28.98
CA ILE A 569 -18.15 15.47 28.97
C ILE A 569 -17.34 16.76 28.76
N ALA A 570 -17.95 17.86 28.30
CA ALA A 570 -17.26 19.11 28.02
C ALA A 570 -16.32 19.62 29.14
N PRO A 571 -16.67 19.54 30.45
CA PRO A 571 -15.74 19.87 31.53
C PRO A 571 -14.48 18.99 31.55
N LEU A 572 -14.60 17.69 31.28
CA LEU A 572 -13.45 16.78 31.20
C LEU A 572 -12.50 17.19 30.06
N LEU A 573 -13.05 17.59 28.91
CA LEU A 573 -12.24 18.03 27.77
C LEU A 573 -11.43 19.29 28.08
N ARG A 574 -12.06 20.27 28.74
CA ARG A 574 -11.37 21.47 29.24
C ARG A 574 -10.29 21.09 30.25
N SER A 575 -10.62 20.22 31.20
CA SER A 575 -9.68 19.75 32.21
C SER A 575 -8.40 19.15 31.62
N LEU A 576 -8.53 18.24 30.65
CA LEU A 576 -7.38 17.62 29.98
C LEU A 576 -6.49 18.64 29.26
N GLU A 577 -7.08 19.60 28.54
CA GLU A 577 -6.31 20.63 27.83
C GLU A 577 -5.70 21.66 28.79
N TYR A 578 -6.38 22.00 29.89
CA TYR A 578 -5.83 22.88 30.94
C TYR A 578 -4.63 22.24 31.62
N MET A 579 -4.70 20.96 31.99
CA MET A 579 -3.56 20.24 32.56
C MET A 579 -2.41 20.14 31.57
N HIS A 580 -2.69 19.84 30.30
CA HIS A 580 -1.65 19.80 29.28
C HIS A 580 -1.01 21.18 29.03
N THR A 581 -1.80 22.24 29.00
CA THR A 581 -1.29 23.60 28.81
C THR A 581 -0.46 24.03 30.01
N ALA A 582 -0.90 23.70 31.23
CA ALA A 582 -0.13 23.94 32.44
C ALA A 582 1.22 23.20 32.41
N SER A 583 1.25 21.93 31.98
CA SER A 583 2.50 21.17 31.90
C SER A 583 3.49 21.81 30.93
N LEU A 584 3.01 22.32 29.79
CA LEU A 584 3.87 23.03 28.82
C LEU A 584 4.40 24.36 29.38
N ILE A 585 3.57 25.13 30.09
CA ILE A 585 4.01 26.39 30.70
C ILE A 585 5.17 26.15 31.68
N PHE A 586 5.08 25.11 32.52
CA PHE A 586 6.15 24.76 33.44
C PHE A 586 7.40 24.22 32.73
N ASP A 587 7.22 23.37 31.72
CA ASP A 587 8.29 22.80 30.89
C ASP A 587 9.10 23.91 30.19
N ASP A 588 8.40 24.96 29.73
CA ASP A 588 9.01 26.08 29.01
C ASP A 588 9.88 27.00 29.88
N LEU A 589 9.74 26.98 31.22
CA LEU A 589 10.42 27.92 32.12
C LEU A 589 11.96 27.87 32.03
N PRO A 590 12.67 28.96 32.41
CA PRO A 590 14.13 29.00 32.42
C PRO A 590 14.80 27.94 33.30
N SER A 591 14.11 27.48 34.35
CA SER A 591 14.58 26.42 35.24
C SER A 591 14.45 25.00 34.67
N GLN A 592 13.82 24.85 33.49
CA GLN A 592 13.55 23.56 32.85
C GLN A 592 14.11 23.49 31.42
N ASP A 593 13.28 23.71 30.39
CA ASP A 593 13.73 23.67 28.98
C ASP A 593 14.03 25.05 28.39
N ASN A 594 13.77 26.13 29.13
CA ASN A 594 14.07 27.51 28.75
C ASN A 594 13.67 27.82 27.30
N ALA A 595 12.44 27.46 26.92
CA ALA A 595 11.96 27.58 25.55
C ALA A 595 11.50 29.01 25.29
N SER A 596 12.00 29.66 24.22
CA SER A 596 11.56 31.02 23.88
C SER A 596 10.26 31.06 23.07
N VAL A 597 9.96 29.99 22.33
CA VAL A 597 8.79 29.90 21.44
C VAL A 597 8.08 28.56 21.60
N ARG A 598 6.74 28.60 21.64
CA ARG A 598 5.85 27.43 21.67
C ARG A 598 4.65 27.68 20.76
N ARG A 599 4.34 26.70 19.89
CA ARG A 599 3.20 26.77 18.94
C ARG A 599 3.21 28.06 18.08
N GLY A 600 4.42 28.50 17.69
CA GLY A 600 4.63 29.71 16.88
C GLY A 600 4.42 31.05 17.61
N ARG A 601 4.27 31.05 18.94
CA ARG A 601 4.16 32.26 19.78
C ARG A 601 5.26 32.27 20.84
N PRO A 602 5.69 33.44 21.34
CA PRO A 602 6.54 33.53 22.51
C PRO A 602 5.95 32.73 23.69
N THR A 603 6.81 32.05 24.45
CA THR A 603 6.37 31.38 25.68
C THR A 603 5.93 32.40 26.72
N LEU A 604 5.18 31.94 27.72
CA LEU A 604 4.52 32.86 28.65
C LEU A 604 5.51 33.66 29.50
N HIS A 605 6.66 33.05 29.86
CA HIS A 605 7.70 33.73 30.62
C HIS A 605 8.50 34.73 29.78
N GLU A 606 8.59 34.53 28.47
CA GLU A 606 9.18 35.51 27.53
C GLU A 606 8.21 36.67 27.25
N ALA A 607 6.91 36.37 27.11
CA ALA A 607 5.89 37.39 26.86
C ALA A 607 5.58 38.25 28.10
N HIS A 608 5.79 37.70 29.28
CA HIS A 608 5.56 38.35 30.58
C HIS A 608 6.80 38.20 31.46
N ASP A 609 6.72 37.33 32.47
CA ASP A 609 7.79 36.99 33.40
C ASP A 609 7.57 35.58 33.98
N SER A 610 8.58 35.02 34.62
CA SER A 610 8.51 33.67 35.21
C SER A 610 7.44 33.55 36.29
N ALA A 611 7.20 34.60 37.09
CA ALA A 611 6.22 34.57 38.17
C ALA A 611 4.79 34.45 37.63
N THR A 612 4.47 35.21 36.59
CA THR A 612 3.20 35.15 35.86
C THR A 612 3.02 33.78 35.23
N ALA A 613 4.07 33.23 34.62
CA ALA A 613 4.02 31.90 34.02
C ALA A 613 3.76 30.80 35.06
N GLU A 614 4.50 30.78 36.17
CA GLU A 614 4.32 29.81 37.27
C GLU A 614 2.91 29.87 37.87
N LEU A 615 2.42 31.08 38.18
CA LEU A 615 1.09 31.28 38.73
C LEU A 615 -0.02 30.88 37.74
N THR A 616 0.18 31.15 36.45
CA THR A 616 -0.77 30.74 35.40
C THR A 616 -0.83 29.22 35.25
N GLY A 617 0.34 28.55 35.30
CA GLY A 617 0.40 27.08 35.31
C GLY A 617 -0.34 26.49 36.51
N LEU A 618 -0.11 27.03 37.71
CA LEU A 618 -0.82 26.60 38.92
C LEU A 618 -2.32 26.85 38.83
N PHE A 619 -2.72 28.03 38.34
CA PHE A 619 -4.13 28.39 38.13
C PHE A 619 -4.83 27.39 37.20
N LEU A 620 -4.21 27.03 36.08
CA LEU A 620 -4.77 26.06 35.13
C LEU A 620 -4.94 24.66 35.75
N ILE A 621 -4.02 24.21 36.62
CA ILE A 621 -4.17 22.93 37.35
C ILE A 621 -5.38 22.97 38.28
N GLN A 622 -5.56 24.07 39.03
CA GLN A 622 -6.73 24.23 39.89
C GLN A 622 -8.01 24.31 39.08
N LYS A 623 -7.98 25.06 37.97
CA LYS A 623 -9.12 25.18 37.07
C LYS A 623 -9.49 23.84 36.45
N ALA A 624 -8.52 23.02 36.07
CA ALA A 624 -8.77 21.68 35.55
C ALA A 624 -9.47 20.77 36.58
N THR A 625 -9.09 20.89 37.85
CA THR A 625 -9.73 20.14 38.95
C THR A 625 -11.15 20.64 39.20
N GLU A 626 -11.37 21.96 39.14
CA GLU A 626 -12.70 22.57 39.21
C GLU A 626 -13.62 22.08 38.08
N GLU A 627 -13.10 21.95 36.85
CA GLU A 627 -13.85 21.40 35.72
C GLU A 627 -14.24 19.93 35.95
N GLN A 628 -13.33 19.10 36.49
CA GLN A 628 -13.66 17.71 36.85
C GLN A 628 -14.75 17.63 37.93
N ALA A 629 -14.65 18.47 38.96
CA ALA A 629 -15.66 18.55 40.02
C ALA A 629 -17.00 19.10 39.51
N SER A 630 -17.01 19.78 38.36
CA SER A 630 -18.20 20.33 37.71
C SER A 630 -18.87 19.38 36.71
N LEU A 631 -18.40 18.13 36.60
CA LEU A 631 -19.03 17.11 35.76
C LEU A 631 -20.44 16.78 36.27
N GLN A 632 -21.45 17.15 35.49
CA GLN A 632 -22.87 16.89 35.76
C GLN A 632 -23.37 15.72 34.91
N GLY A 633 -24.38 15.00 35.40
CA GLY A 633 -24.96 13.83 34.72
C GLY A 633 -24.26 12.49 35.01
N PHE A 634 -23.31 12.48 35.95
CA PHE A 634 -22.62 11.29 36.45
C PHE A 634 -22.83 11.18 37.97
N ASP A 635 -22.76 9.96 38.53
CA ASP A 635 -22.83 9.82 39.98
C ASP A 635 -21.55 10.32 40.67
N ALA A 636 -21.71 10.86 41.88
CA ALA A 636 -20.63 11.50 42.63
C ALA A 636 -19.45 10.56 42.92
N LYS A 637 -19.70 9.25 43.11
CA LYS A 637 -18.62 8.27 43.36
C LYS A 637 -17.76 8.08 42.12
N THR A 638 -18.37 8.04 40.94
CA THR A 638 -17.67 7.98 39.66
C THR A 638 -16.83 9.24 39.42
N VAL A 639 -17.39 10.43 39.64
CA VAL A 639 -16.66 11.71 39.51
C VAL A 639 -15.47 11.76 40.50
N LEU A 640 -15.69 11.37 41.75
CA LEU A 640 -14.60 11.29 42.74
C LEU A 640 -13.50 10.31 42.32
N SER A 641 -13.88 9.15 41.78
CA SER A 641 -12.92 8.15 41.29
C SER A 641 -12.09 8.70 40.13
N LEU A 642 -12.71 9.44 39.20
CA LEU A 642 -12.03 10.13 38.11
C LEU A 642 -11.05 11.19 38.63
N ILE A 643 -11.45 12.02 39.60
CA ILE A 643 -10.57 13.04 40.20
C ILE A 643 -9.38 12.38 40.89
N GLN A 644 -9.61 11.32 41.67
CA GLN A 644 -8.54 10.55 42.32
C GLN A 644 -7.57 9.96 41.29
N TYR A 645 -8.10 9.38 40.22
CA TYR A 645 -7.30 8.86 39.11
C TYR A 645 -6.46 9.97 38.46
N SER A 646 -7.10 11.08 38.07
CA SER A 646 -6.44 12.23 37.45
C SER A 646 -5.32 12.79 38.32
N SER A 647 -5.58 12.94 39.62
CA SER A 647 -4.61 13.47 40.59
C SER A 647 -3.38 12.56 40.73
N ARG A 648 -3.60 11.23 40.81
CA ARG A 648 -2.51 10.24 40.84
C ARG A 648 -1.66 10.29 39.57
N ARG A 649 -2.30 10.27 38.40
CA ARG A 649 -1.62 10.34 37.09
C ARG A 649 -0.86 11.66 36.91
N ALA A 650 -1.39 12.78 37.40
CA ALA A 650 -0.65 14.05 37.42
C ALA A 650 0.62 13.97 38.28
N GLY A 651 0.53 13.32 39.46
CA GLY A 651 1.70 13.06 40.30
C GLY A 651 2.75 12.18 39.60
N ASP A 652 2.31 11.15 38.88
CA ASP A 652 3.19 10.31 38.07
C ASP A 652 3.86 11.09 36.93
N MET A 653 3.14 12.00 36.26
CA MET A 653 3.72 12.89 35.25
C MET A 653 4.81 13.81 35.83
N CYS A 654 4.61 14.34 37.03
CA CYS A 654 5.65 15.10 37.74
C CYS A 654 6.89 14.26 38.01
N ALA A 655 6.73 12.98 38.36
CA ALA A 655 7.85 12.05 38.50
C ALA A 655 8.57 11.85 37.16
N GLY A 656 7.82 11.71 36.05
CA GLY A 656 8.38 11.65 34.70
C GLY A 656 9.23 12.87 34.35
N GLN A 657 8.72 14.07 34.59
CA GLN A 657 9.47 15.31 34.37
C GLN A 657 10.72 15.39 35.24
N ALA A 658 10.64 14.97 36.50
CA ALA A 658 11.80 14.93 37.38
C ALA A 658 12.86 13.92 36.93
N MET A 659 12.44 12.77 36.38
CA MET A 659 13.36 11.79 35.78
C MET A 659 14.06 12.39 34.55
N ASP A 660 13.31 13.05 33.67
CA ASP A 660 13.81 13.68 32.45
C ASP A 660 14.86 14.75 32.76
N LEU A 661 14.55 15.70 33.66
CA LEU A 661 15.50 16.74 34.09
C LEU A 661 16.78 16.15 34.71
N ARG A 662 16.69 15.04 35.45
CA ARG A 662 17.86 14.35 36.05
C ARG A 662 18.65 13.51 35.04
N SER A 663 18.07 13.26 33.88
CA SER A 663 18.67 12.49 32.79
C SER A 663 19.54 13.35 31.85
N LYS A 664 19.30 14.67 31.81
CA LYS A 664 20.11 15.64 31.04
C LYS A 664 21.60 15.46 31.32
N GLY A 665 22.40 15.38 30.26
CA GLY A 665 23.85 15.14 30.31
C GLY A 665 24.27 13.70 30.62
N LYS A 666 23.35 12.72 30.57
CA LYS A 666 23.65 11.30 30.82
C LYS A 666 23.09 10.41 29.71
N VAL A 667 23.91 9.47 29.25
CA VAL A 667 23.46 8.41 28.33
C VAL A 667 22.44 7.52 29.04
N GLN A 668 21.24 7.42 28.48
CA GLN A 668 20.17 6.56 29.00
C GLN A 668 20.16 5.21 28.31
N THR A 669 19.69 4.17 29.01
CA THR A 669 19.35 2.89 28.38
C THR A 669 17.96 2.96 27.74
N LEU A 670 17.67 2.04 26.81
CA LEU A 670 16.35 1.93 26.19
C LEU A 670 15.22 1.77 27.24
N GLU A 671 15.45 0.96 28.27
CA GLU A 671 14.49 0.79 29.37
C GLU A 671 14.23 2.10 30.13
N GLN A 672 15.28 2.88 30.38
CA GLN A 672 15.15 4.19 31.03
C GLN A 672 14.40 5.18 30.15
N LEU A 673 14.68 5.23 28.84
CA LEU A 673 13.95 6.05 27.88
C LEU A 673 12.48 5.66 27.81
N ASN A 674 12.16 4.37 27.70
CA ASN A 674 10.79 3.87 27.71
C ASN A 674 10.05 4.28 28.99
N ARG A 675 10.72 4.20 30.14
CA ARG A 675 10.15 4.64 31.42
C ARG A 675 9.91 6.15 31.45
N ILE A 676 10.90 6.98 31.11
CA ILE A 676 10.75 8.44 31.07
C ILE A 676 9.61 8.82 30.12
N CYS A 677 9.60 8.26 28.91
CA CYS A 677 8.57 8.49 27.91
C CYS A 677 7.17 8.10 28.40
N PHE A 678 7.03 6.92 29.02
CA PHE A 678 5.74 6.50 29.56
C PHE A 678 5.23 7.50 30.62
N TYR A 679 6.07 7.88 31.59
CA TYR A 679 5.65 8.79 32.65
C TYR A 679 5.41 10.23 32.16
N LYS A 680 6.24 10.75 31.24
CA LYS A 680 6.13 12.13 30.72
C LYS A 680 5.02 12.28 29.68
N THR A 681 4.89 11.32 28.77
CA THR A 681 4.01 11.41 27.58
C THR A 681 2.88 10.38 27.60
N GLY A 682 3.19 9.11 27.86
CA GLY A 682 2.24 7.99 27.78
C GLY A 682 1.07 8.10 28.76
N ILE A 683 1.33 8.50 30.01
CA ILE A 683 0.29 8.66 31.06
C ILE A 683 -0.79 9.67 30.65
N ALA A 684 -0.44 10.71 29.91
CA ALA A 684 -1.43 11.69 29.46
C ALA A 684 -2.33 11.13 28.35
N PHE A 685 -1.79 10.25 27.49
CA PHE A 685 -2.61 9.48 26.54
C PHE A 685 -3.52 8.50 27.27
N GLU A 686 -2.98 7.77 28.25
CA GLU A 686 -3.75 6.85 29.11
C GLU A 686 -4.90 7.58 29.79
N ALA A 687 -4.64 8.73 30.43
CA ALA A 687 -5.68 9.53 31.07
C ALA A 687 -6.77 9.98 30.07
N SER A 688 -6.39 10.34 28.85
CA SER A 688 -7.35 10.75 27.81
C SER A 688 -8.28 9.61 27.37
N LEU A 689 -7.86 8.35 27.49
CA LEU A 689 -8.67 7.18 27.15
C LEU A 689 -9.43 6.62 28.37
N VAL A 690 -8.78 6.59 29.54
CA VAL A 690 -9.31 5.96 30.76
C VAL A 690 -10.30 6.85 31.50
N MET A 691 -10.09 8.17 31.55
CA MET A 691 -11.04 9.08 32.23
C MET A 691 -12.48 9.01 31.66
N PRO A 692 -12.72 9.04 30.34
CA PRO A 692 -14.07 8.81 29.81
C PRO A 692 -14.58 7.39 30.07
N ALA A 693 -13.69 6.37 30.10
CA ALA A 693 -14.06 5.00 30.43
C ALA A 693 -14.54 4.87 31.90
N ILE A 694 -13.90 5.59 32.83
CA ILE A 694 -14.36 5.69 34.22
C ILE A 694 -15.76 6.32 34.28
N LEU A 695 -15.99 7.42 33.56
CA LEU A 695 -17.32 8.06 33.49
C LEU A 695 -18.40 7.12 32.93
N ALA A 696 -18.02 6.29 31.95
CA ALA A 696 -18.89 5.29 31.35
C ALA A 696 -19.03 4.01 32.19
N LYS A 697 -18.29 3.87 33.31
CA LYS A 697 -18.21 2.66 34.13
C LYS A 697 -17.81 1.43 33.33
N ALA A 698 -16.85 1.59 32.42
CA ALA A 698 -16.20 0.47 31.76
C ALA A 698 -15.57 -0.49 32.79
N ASP A 699 -15.48 -1.76 32.45
CA ASP A 699 -14.89 -2.76 33.33
C ASP A 699 -13.36 -2.62 33.44
N GLU A 700 -12.78 -3.28 34.44
CA GLU A 700 -11.34 -3.20 34.71
C GLU A 700 -10.49 -3.79 33.57
N ALA A 701 -11.02 -4.75 32.81
CA ALA A 701 -10.32 -5.37 31.70
C ALA A 701 -10.20 -4.41 30.50
N GLU A 702 -11.27 -3.68 30.19
CA GLU A 702 -11.27 -2.63 29.16
C GLU A 702 -10.33 -1.49 29.55
N ILE A 703 -10.37 -1.04 30.82
CA ILE A 703 -9.44 -0.01 31.33
C ILE A 703 -7.98 -0.48 31.23
N ALA A 704 -7.69 -1.74 31.58
CA ALA A 704 -6.36 -2.31 31.45
C ALA A 704 -5.89 -2.39 29.99
N GLY A 705 -6.77 -2.81 29.07
CA GLY A 705 -6.48 -2.83 27.64
C GLY A 705 -6.23 -1.43 27.06
N LEU A 706 -7.01 -0.43 27.46
CA LEU A 706 -6.79 0.98 27.07
C LEU A 706 -5.45 1.51 27.58
N SER A 707 -5.06 1.10 28.79
CA SER A 707 -3.78 1.46 29.40
C SER A 707 -2.60 0.80 28.66
N GLY A 708 -2.71 -0.48 28.32
CA GLY A 708 -1.72 -1.20 27.52
C GLY A 708 -1.55 -0.60 26.12
N TYR A 709 -2.66 -0.25 25.46
CA TYR A 709 -2.63 0.48 24.19
C TYR A 709 -1.93 1.84 24.34
N ALA A 710 -2.31 2.64 25.34
CA ALA A 710 -1.75 3.98 25.57
C ALA A 710 -0.26 3.95 25.87
N TYR A 711 0.21 2.96 26.62
CA TYR A 711 1.63 2.74 26.92
C TYR A 711 2.45 2.65 25.64
N HIS A 712 2.08 1.74 24.74
CA HIS A 712 2.81 1.52 23.50
C HIS A 712 2.60 2.64 22.47
N ALA A 713 1.38 3.17 22.35
CA ALA A 713 1.09 4.28 21.45
C ALA A 713 1.86 5.56 21.86
N GLY A 714 1.96 5.83 23.17
CA GLY A 714 2.71 6.96 23.70
C GLY A 714 4.21 6.86 23.43
N ILE A 715 4.79 5.66 23.53
CA ILE A 715 6.20 5.44 23.21
C ILE A 715 6.45 5.58 21.70
N ALA A 716 5.61 4.98 20.85
CA ALA A 716 5.71 5.14 19.40
C ALA A 716 5.60 6.63 18.98
N PHE A 717 4.74 7.40 19.66
CA PHE A 717 4.61 8.84 19.44
C PHE A 717 5.91 9.59 19.72
N GLN A 718 6.55 9.32 20.86
CA GLN A 718 7.80 9.97 21.25
C GLN A 718 8.95 9.58 20.34
N ILE A 719 9.11 8.29 20.01
CA ILE A 719 10.14 7.84 19.08
C ILE A 719 9.99 8.55 17.72
N LYS A 720 8.75 8.75 17.26
CA LYS A 720 8.50 9.51 16.04
C LYS A 720 8.89 10.99 16.17
N ASP A 721 8.59 11.64 17.30
CA ASP A 721 9.03 13.02 17.53
C ASP A 721 10.56 13.12 17.50
N ASP A 722 11.27 12.21 18.19
CA ASP A 722 12.74 12.16 18.18
C ASP A 722 13.30 11.93 16.77
N LEU A 723 12.65 11.09 15.96
CA LEU A 723 13.01 10.87 14.55
C LEU A 723 12.81 12.13 13.70
N LEU A 724 11.71 12.85 13.87
CA LEU A 724 11.43 14.09 13.15
C LEU A 724 12.39 15.21 13.56
N ASP A 725 12.73 15.31 14.85
CA ASP A 725 13.70 16.29 15.37
C ASP A 725 15.11 16.02 14.82
N ALA A 726 15.51 14.75 14.72
CA ALA A 726 16.78 14.35 14.11
C ALA A 726 16.83 14.58 12.58
N GLU A 727 15.68 14.61 11.92
CA GLU A 727 15.54 14.88 10.47
C GLU A 727 15.39 16.38 10.14
N GLY A 728 15.21 17.23 11.17
CA GLY A 728 14.51 18.51 11.08
C GLY A 728 15.16 19.64 10.27
N ASP A 729 14.41 20.10 9.27
CA ASP A 729 14.36 21.48 8.79
C ASP A 729 13.47 22.32 9.74
N VAL A 730 14.00 23.42 10.27
CA VAL A 730 13.45 24.23 11.38
C VAL A 730 12.03 24.75 11.10
N HIS A 731 11.63 24.86 9.84
CA HIS A 731 10.31 25.41 9.46
C HIS A 731 9.12 24.44 9.63
N VAL A 732 9.35 23.12 9.76
CA VAL A 732 8.26 22.12 9.79
C VAL A 732 7.77 21.80 11.21
N LEU A 733 8.65 21.90 12.20
CA LEU A 733 8.39 21.41 13.57
C LEU A 733 7.70 22.43 14.50
N GLY A 734 7.68 23.72 14.13
CA GLY A 734 7.11 24.78 14.96
C GLY A 734 7.85 25.03 16.29
N LYS A 735 9.04 24.42 16.45
CA LYS A 735 10.04 24.62 17.51
C LYS A 735 11.44 24.59 16.86
N PRO A 736 12.49 25.19 17.46
CA PRO A 736 13.85 25.08 16.94
C PRO A 736 14.28 23.60 16.85
N ALA A 737 14.74 23.16 15.68
CA ALA A 737 15.33 21.83 15.52
C ALA A 737 16.69 21.77 16.26
N GLY A 738 17.06 20.61 16.80
CA GLY A 738 18.35 20.42 17.49
C GLY A 738 18.37 20.84 18.97
N LYS A 739 17.23 21.21 19.56
CA LYS A 739 17.14 21.59 20.98
C LYS A 739 17.57 20.46 21.93
N ASP A 740 17.38 19.20 21.54
CA ASP A 740 17.85 18.05 22.32
C ASP A 740 19.37 17.92 22.32
N ILE A 741 20.03 18.35 21.24
CA ILE A 741 21.50 18.44 21.17
C ILE A 741 21.98 19.60 22.06
N GLU A 742 21.30 20.75 22.01
CA GLU A 742 21.61 21.91 22.86
C GLU A 742 21.42 21.60 24.35
N ASN A 743 20.43 20.77 24.70
CA ASN A 743 20.10 20.39 26.07
C ASN A 743 20.82 19.13 26.58
N ASP A 744 21.68 18.51 25.76
CA ASP A 744 22.40 17.26 26.06
C ASP A 744 21.43 16.14 26.51
N THR A 745 20.28 16.06 25.83
CA THR A 745 19.19 15.12 26.13
C THR A 745 19.40 13.81 25.37
N SER A 746 19.36 12.68 26.08
CA SER A 746 19.37 11.36 25.45
C SER A 746 18.01 11.08 24.80
N THR A 747 17.99 10.87 23.49
CA THR A 747 16.79 10.52 22.70
C THR A 747 16.86 9.07 22.21
N PHE A 748 15.73 8.51 21.75
CA PHE A 748 15.71 7.18 21.14
C PHE A 748 16.66 7.09 19.93
N VAL A 749 16.77 8.17 19.14
CA VAL A 749 17.67 8.23 17.98
C VAL A 749 19.13 8.24 18.41
N THR A 750 19.49 8.97 19.47
CA THR A 750 20.89 9.00 19.96
C THR A 750 21.34 7.65 20.52
N VAL A 751 20.43 6.89 21.16
CA VAL A 751 20.75 5.60 21.79
C VAL A 751 20.73 4.44 20.80
N LEU A 752 19.75 4.41 19.88
CA LEU A 752 19.54 3.27 18.97
C LEU A 752 20.04 3.52 17.54
N GLY A 753 20.39 4.77 17.21
CA GLY A 753 20.51 5.23 15.83
C GLY A 753 19.15 5.32 15.13
N ARG A 754 19.12 5.96 13.95
CA ARG A 754 17.88 6.19 13.20
C ARG A 754 17.14 4.89 12.85
N ASP A 755 17.86 3.89 12.36
CA ASP A 755 17.26 2.60 11.97
C ASP A 755 16.77 1.81 13.20
N GLY A 756 17.53 1.81 14.29
CA GLY A 756 17.12 1.17 15.54
C GLY A 756 15.89 1.82 16.14
N ALA A 757 15.83 3.15 16.17
CA ALA A 757 14.65 3.91 16.61
C ALA A 757 13.42 3.60 15.74
N LYS A 758 13.57 3.55 14.41
CA LYS A 758 12.47 3.15 13.51
C LYS A 758 11.96 1.73 13.83
N LYS A 759 12.85 0.76 14.05
CA LYS A 759 12.45 -0.61 14.44
C LYS A 759 11.70 -0.64 15.77
N GLU A 760 12.20 0.08 16.78
CA GLU A 760 11.57 0.16 18.09
C GLU A 760 10.17 0.80 18.01
N MET A 761 10.01 1.86 17.22
CA MET A 761 8.70 2.48 16.94
C MET A 761 7.71 1.48 16.33
N TRP A 762 8.15 0.68 15.34
CA TRP A 762 7.32 -0.33 14.70
C TRP A 762 6.99 -1.53 15.61
N GLU A 763 7.89 -1.89 16.52
CA GLU A 763 7.60 -2.89 17.55
C GLU A 763 6.50 -2.39 18.50
N HIS A 764 6.61 -1.15 18.98
CA HIS A 764 5.57 -0.51 19.78
C HIS A 764 4.25 -0.33 19.01
N TYR A 765 4.29 -0.04 17.71
CA TYR A 765 3.10 -0.05 16.86
C TYR A 765 2.40 -1.42 16.88
N CYS A 766 3.15 -2.51 16.69
CA CYS A 766 2.58 -3.86 16.69
C CYS A 766 1.99 -4.22 18.05
N LEU A 767 2.71 -3.93 19.15
CA LEU A 767 2.22 -4.21 20.50
C LEU A 767 0.97 -3.37 20.84
N ALA A 768 0.91 -2.10 20.44
CA ALA A 768 -0.29 -1.29 20.60
C ALA A 768 -1.48 -1.88 19.83
N MET A 769 -1.27 -2.34 18.60
CA MET A 769 -2.32 -2.98 17.82
C MET A 769 -2.77 -4.32 18.41
N GLU A 770 -1.87 -5.09 19.01
CA GLU A 770 -2.21 -6.31 19.75
C GLU A 770 -3.10 -6.01 20.97
N GLU A 771 -2.82 -4.94 21.73
CA GLU A 771 -3.71 -4.47 22.80
C GLU A 771 -5.04 -3.96 22.26
N TRP A 772 -5.03 -3.22 21.14
CA TRP A 772 -6.24 -2.75 20.48
C TRP A 772 -7.17 -3.89 20.06
N LYS A 773 -6.62 -4.99 19.52
CA LYS A 773 -7.38 -6.19 19.14
C LYS A 773 -8.04 -6.90 20.33
N LYS A 774 -7.55 -6.69 21.55
CA LYS A 774 -8.13 -7.25 22.79
C LYS A 774 -9.28 -6.40 23.35
N LEU A 775 -9.42 -5.15 22.91
CA LEU A 775 -10.47 -4.26 23.39
C LEU A 775 -11.85 -4.77 22.96
N PRO A 776 -12.87 -4.78 23.85
CA PRO A 776 -14.22 -5.23 23.50
C PRO A 776 -14.85 -4.46 22.32
N ARG A 777 -14.58 -3.14 22.24
CA ARG A 777 -15.09 -2.25 21.18
C ARG A 777 -14.11 -2.05 20.01
N ALA A 778 -12.81 -2.25 20.24
CA ALA A 778 -11.72 -1.99 19.28
C ALA A 778 -11.95 -0.72 18.40
N PRO A 779 -11.95 0.50 18.99
CA PRO A 779 -12.32 1.72 18.28
C PRO A 779 -11.47 1.95 17.02
N VAL A 780 -12.10 2.03 15.84
CA VAL A 780 -11.40 2.22 14.56
C VAL A 780 -10.56 3.50 14.54
N PHE A 781 -11.01 4.54 15.26
CA PHE A 781 -10.28 5.78 15.44
C PHE A 781 -8.88 5.57 16.05
N LEU A 782 -8.72 4.65 16.99
CA LEU A 782 -7.43 4.37 17.62
C LEU A 782 -6.45 3.68 16.65
N LYS A 783 -6.92 2.72 15.83
CA LYS A 783 -6.12 2.10 14.75
C LYS A 783 -5.56 3.18 13.80
N HIS A 784 -6.41 4.11 13.36
CA HIS A 784 -6.01 5.18 12.43
C HIS A 784 -5.14 6.24 13.11
N LEU A 785 -5.39 6.54 14.39
CA LEU A 785 -4.51 7.40 15.17
C LEU A 785 -3.09 6.83 15.21
N LEU A 786 -2.94 5.56 15.56
CA LEU A 786 -1.62 4.95 15.67
C LEU A 786 -0.89 4.93 14.32
N THR A 787 -1.62 4.63 13.24
CA THR A 787 -1.10 4.67 11.87
C THR A 787 -0.67 6.09 11.49
N TYR A 788 -1.46 7.11 11.84
CA TYR A 788 -1.13 8.52 11.67
C TYR A 788 0.11 8.93 12.48
N ILE A 789 0.23 8.45 13.73
CA ILE A 789 1.37 8.75 14.60
C ILE A 789 2.67 8.32 13.96
N ILE A 790 2.75 7.10 13.41
CA ILE A 790 3.99 6.60 12.81
C ILE A 790 4.24 7.14 11.39
N SER A 791 3.20 7.65 10.71
CA SER A 791 3.28 8.14 9.33
C SER A 791 3.45 9.66 9.20
N ARG A 792 3.20 10.43 10.25
CA ARG A 792 3.21 11.90 10.17
C ARG A 792 4.58 12.48 9.78
N ASP A 793 4.53 13.57 9.04
CA ASP A 793 5.72 14.34 8.66
C ASP A 793 5.90 15.61 9.53
N ARG A 794 5.03 15.82 10.54
CA ARG A 794 4.99 17.00 11.43
C ARG A 794 4.27 16.79 12.76
#